data_AF-A0AA88E366-F1
#
_entry.id   AF-A0AA88E366-F1
#
_cell.length_a   1.000
_cell.length_b   1.000
_cell.length_c   1.000
_cell.angle_alpha   90.00
_cell.angle_beta   90.00
_cell.angle_gamma   90.00
#
_symmetry.space_group_name_H-M   'P 1'
#
loop_
_entity.id
_entity.type
_entity.pdbx_description
1 polymer ?
#
loop_
_entity_poly.entity_id
_entity_poly.type
_entity_poly.pdbx_seq_one_letter_code
_entity_poly.pdbx_strand_id
1 'polypeptide(L)'
;MEAFGSGGYVVDEKAVRVENTFLDFLKRFRVSGELFYDAEIEAMRQIESNTMFVDFSHVMSHSNILQKAISDEFLRFEPYLKNACKRFVMDQKPTFISDDNPNKDINLAFFNLPVCKRLRELTTAEIGKLVSVSGVVTRTSEVRPELLQGTFKCLDCGGVIKNVEQQFKYTQPTICVNATCANRAKWVLLRQESKFADWQRVRMQETSNEIPAGSLPRSLDVILRHEIVEKARAGDTVIFTGTVVVIPDIMALASPGERAECRHEGSQQKNSMAGQDGVRGLRALGVRDLSYRLAFIANSVQICDGRRDTDIRNRKKDADEDENQQFAAEELDEVQRMRNTPDFFNKLVDSVAPTIFGHQDIKRAILLMLMGGVHKFTHEGINLRGDINVCVVGDPSCAKSQFLKYTSGIVPRSVYTSGKSSSAAGLTATVAKEPETGEFCIEAGALMLADNGICCIDEFDKMDVRDQVAIHEAMEQQTISITKAGIQATLNARTSILAAANPTGGRYDKTKPLKYNVALPPAILSRFDLVYVMIDDPDDQTDYHIAHHIVTVHQKREEALTPAFTTAQLKRYIAYAKTLKPKLNAEARELLVDSYVALRRGDTAPGSRVAYRMTVRQLEALIRLSEAIARSSSTPCPLG
;
A
#
# COMPACT_ATOMS: atom_id res chain seq x y z
N MET A 1 25.46 31.27 47.76
CA MET A 1 24.28 30.88 48.54
C MET A 1 23.06 31.51 47.86
N GLU A 2 22.54 30.83 46.85
CA GLU A 2 21.19 31.03 46.34
C GLU A 2 20.54 29.65 46.38
N ALA A 3 19.32 29.61 46.90
CA ALA A 3 18.67 28.41 47.35
C ALA A 3 18.31 27.48 46.18
N PHE A 4 18.82 26.26 46.24
CA PHE A 4 18.29 25.11 45.53
C PHE A 4 16.87 24.82 46.05
N GLY A 5 15.86 25.35 45.39
CA GLY A 5 14.46 25.13 45.71
C GLY A 5 13.60 25.34 44.46
N SER A 6 12.82 24.32 44.11
CA SER A 6 12.05 24.15 42.87
C SER A 6 12.88 23.79 41.64
N GLY A 7 12.71 22.55 41.15
CA GLY A 7 13.14 22.17 39.83
C GLY A 7 12.35 22.99 38.81
N GLY A 8 12.93 24.10 38.37
CA GLY A 8 12.40 24.90 37.29
C GLY A 8 12.43 24.05 36.02
N TYR A 9 11.26 23.57 35.61
CA TYR A 9 11.09 23.11 34.24
C TYR A 9 11.38 24.32 33.34
N VAL A 10 12.46 24.26 32.57
CA VAL A 10 12.72 25.23 31.52
C VAL A 10 11.63 25.03 30.47
N VAL A 11 10.60 25.86 30.51
CA VAL A 11 9.51 25.81 29.52
C VAL A 11 10.06 26.39 28.23
N ASP A 12 10.04 25.59 27.18
CA ASP A 12 10.49 26.01 25.85
C ASP A 12 9.52 27.04 25.26
N GLU A 13 9.90 28.32 25.30
CA GLU A 13 9.08 29.44 24.81
C GLU A 13 8.69 29.27 23.33
N LYS A 14 9.56 28.65 22.52
CA LYS A 14 9.28 28.38 21.10
C LYS A 14 8.15 27.36 20.97
N ALA A 15 8.18 26.30 21.77
CA ALA A 15 7.16 25.26 21.74
C ALA A 15 5.78 25.79 22.13
N VAL A 16 5.71 26.64 23.17
CA VAL A 16 4.45 27.28 23.58
C VAL A 16 3.92 28.22 22.50
N ARG A 17 4.80 28.96 21.81
CA ARG A 17 4.40 29.80 20.69
C ARG A 17 3.82 28.99 19.52
N VAL A 18 4.45 27.86 19.20
CA VAL A 18 3.96 26.92 18.17
C VAL A 18 2.60 26.35 18.59
N GLU A 19 2.44 25.94 19.84
CA GLU A 19 1.18 25.44 20.41
C GLU A 19 0.04 26.46 20.23
N ASN A 20 0.25 27.72 20.62
CA ASN A 20 -0.75 28.77 20.50
C ASN A 20 -1.08 29.09 19.03
N THR A 21 -0.06 29.11 18.16
CA THR A 21 -0.26 29.35 16.71
C THR A 21 -1.04 28.22 16.07
N PHE A 22 -0.80 26.98 16.49
CA PHE A 22 -1.52 25.80 16.01
C PHE A 22 -2.97 25.79 16.49
N LEU A 23 -3.21 26.15 17.75
CA LEU A 23 -4.56 26.29 18.30
C LEU A 23 -5.36 27.39 17.58
N ASP A 24 -4.73 28.54 17.29
CA ASP A 24 -5.33 29.61 16.50
C ASP A 24 -5.68 29.15 15.08
N PHE A 25 -4.81 28.34 14.47
CA PHE A 25 -5.06 27.73 13.16
C PHE A 25 -6.31 26.84 13.19
N LEU A 26 -6.41 25.93 14.15
CA LEU A 26 -7.57 25.03 14.27
C LEU A 26 -8.89 25.80 14.43
N LYS A 27 -8.88 26.92 15.18
CA LYS A 27 -10.07 27.77 15.39
C LYS A 27 -10.47 28.62 14.19
N ARG A 28 -9.50 29.09 13.39
CA ARG A 28 -9.75 30.09 12.34
C ARG A 28 -9.91 29.50 10.94
N PHE A 29 -9.42 28.28 10.72
CA PHE A 29 -9.38 27.70 9.38
C PHE A 29 -10.78 27.38 8.83
N ARG A 30 -11.08 27.87 7.62
CA ARG A 30 -12.37 27.69 6.94
C ARG A 30 -12.16 27.17 5.52
N VAL A 31 -12.97 26.19 5.13
CA VAL A 31 -13.06 25.67 3.75
C VAL A 31 -14.48 25.91 3.27
N SER A 32 -14.63 26.57 2.12
CA SER A 32 -15.94 26.87 1.50
C SER A 32 -16.96 27.56 2.43
N GLY A 33 -16.49 28.34 3.42
CA GLY A 33 -17.33 29.08 4.36
C GLY A 33 -17.65 28.36 5.68
N GLU A 34 -17.36 27.06 5.79
CA GLU A 34 -17.57 26.25 7.00
C GLU A 34 -16.26 25.99 7.76
N LEU A 35 -16.38 25.80 9.08
CA LEU A 35 -15.27 25.42 9.96
C LEU A 35 -15.00 23.92 9.83
N PHE A 36 -14.00 23.57 9.01
CA PHE A 36 -13.69 22.17 8.68
C PHE A 36 -13.32 21.33 9.91
N TYR A 37 -12.50 21.88 10.82
CA TYR A 37 -12.04 21.14 12.00
C TYR A 37 -13.12 20.98 13.09
N ASP A 38 -14.16 21.81 13.10
CA ASP A 38 -15.30 21.63 14.00
C ASP A 38 -16.16 20.44 13.54
N ALA A 39 -16.37 20.30 12.22
CA ALA A 39 -17.01 19.12 11.64
C ALA A 39 -16.21 17.84 11.93
N GLU A 40 -14.88 17.92 11.93
CA GLU A 40 -14.00 16.81 12.28
C GLU A 40 -14.11 16.41 13.76
N ILE A 41 -14.39 17.35 14.67
CA ILE A 41 -14.70 17.04 16.07
C ILE A 41 -16.07 16.34 16.18
N GLU A 42 -17.07 16.77 15.42
CA GLU A 42 -18.38 16.09 15.42
C GLU A 42 -18.24 14.64 14.92
N ALA A 43 -17.45 14.42 13.86
CA ALA A 43 -17.15 13.09 13.35
C ALA A 43 -16.39 12.24 14.37
N MET A 44 -15.43 12.83 15.09
CA MET A 44 -14.69 12.15 16.17
C MET A 44 -15.64 11.65 17.25
N ARG A 45 -16.66 12.45 17.60
CA ARG A 45 -17.66 12.10 18.60
C ARG A 45 -18.55 10.94 18.17
N GLN A 46 -18.96 10.91 16.90
CA GLN A 46 -19.82 9.83 16.39
C GLN A 46 -19.14 8.47 16.44
N ILE A 47 -17.82 8.44 16.24
CA ILE A 47 -17.01 7.21 16.17
C ILE A 47 -16.36 6.89 17.53
N GLU A 48 -16.41 7.81 18.50
CA GLU A 48 -15.64 7.75 19.76
C GLU A 48 -14.13 7.55 19.53
N SER A 49 -13.61 8.11 18.43
CA SER A 49 -12.20 8.05 18.07
C SER A 49 -11.36 8.98 18.96
N ASN A 50 -10.13 8.56 19.25
CA ASN A 50 -9.15 9.38 19.99
C ASN A 50 -8.11 10.04 19.06
N THR A 51 -8.27 9.96 17.73
CA THR A 51 -7.31 10.50 16.76
C THR A 51 -7.92 11.67 15.97
N MET A 52 -7.26 12.82 15.95
CA MET A 52 -7.63 13.97 15.11
C MET A 52 -6.79 13.97 13.84
N PHE A 53 -7.46 13.94 12.67
CA PHE A 53 -6.77 14.03 11.39
C PHE A 53 -6.65 15.49 10.97
N VAL A 54 -5.43 15.91 10.59
CA VAL A 54 -5.15 17.28 10.15
C VAL A 54 -4.44 17.22 8.81
N ASP A 55 -5.02 17.84 7.79
CA ASP A 55 -4.37 17.99 6.48
C ASP A 55 -3.19 18.97 6.59
N PHE A 56 -2.02 18.52 6.15
CA PHE A 56 -0.81 19.33 6.16
C PHE A 56 -0.85 20.47 5.12
N SER A 57 -1.61 20.32 4.03
CA SER A 57 -1.84 21.36 3.02
C SER A 57 -2.54 22.58 3.63
N HIS A 58 -3.44 22.38 4.58
CA HIS A 58 -4.09 23.46 5.32
C HIS A 58 -3.12 24.20 6.24
N VAL A 59 -2.21 23.48 6.90
CA VAL A 59 -1.17 24.08 7.73
C VAL A 59 -0.24 24.95 6.88
N MET A 60 0.10 24.46 5.67
CA MET A 60 0.94 25.17 4.71
C MET A 60 0.27 26.46 4.20
N SER A 61 -1.04 26.46 3.95
CA SER A 61 -1.75 27.66 3.48
C SER A 61 -1.88 28.74 4.56
N HIS A 62 -1.96 28.35 5.83
CA HIS A 62 -2.11 29.31 6.93
C HIS A 62 -0.78 29.94 7.38
N SER A 63 0.28 29.15 7.56
CA SER A 63 1.57 29.68 8.04
C SER A 63 2.78 28.84 7.63
N ASN A 64 3.68 29.45 6.87
CA ASN A 64 5.00 28.89 6.52
C ASN A 64 5.90 28.66 7.74
N ILE A 65 5.75 29.47 8.80
CA ILE A 65 6.58 29.35 10.01
C ILE A 65 6.19 28.10 10.79
N LEU A 66 4.88 27.88 10.93
CA LEU A 66 4.32 26.71 11.60
C LEU A 66 4.68 25.43 10.85
N GLN A 67 4.53 25.45 9.52
CA GLN A 67 4.91 24.33 8.65
C GLN A 67 6.38 23.93 8.86
N LYS A 68 7.32 24.88 8.76
CA LYS A 68 8.75 24.59 8.92
C LYS A 68 9.09 24.04 10.30
N ALA A 69 8.49 24.61 11.35
CA ALA A 69 8.70 24.12 12.71
C ALA A 69 8.23 22.67 12.88
N ILE A 70 7.05 22.34 12.34
CA ILE A 70 6.49 20.99 12.41
C ILE A 70 7.26 20.00 11.53
N SER A 71 7.71 20.41 10.33
CA SER A 71 8.45 19.51 9.43
C SER A 71 9.85 19.18 9.95
N ASP A 72 10.56 20.17 10.49
CA ASP A 72 11.97 20.02 10.88
C ASP A 72 12.17 19.41 12.27
N GLU A 73 11.29 19.69 13.25
CA GLU A 73 11.43 19.24 14.63
C GLU A 73 10.13 18.61 15.18
N PHE A 74 9.51 17.71 14.41
CA PHE A 74 8.23 17.10 14.80
C PHE A 74 8.30 16.38 16.16
N LEU A 75 9.33 15.57 16.39
CA LEU A 75 9.43 14.76 17.62
C LEU A 75 9.44 15.61 18.90
N ARG A 76 10.01 16.82 18.81
CA ARG A 76 10.04 17.78 19.92
C ARG A 76 8.68 18.41 20.16
N PHE A 77 7.97 18.77 19.09
CA PHE A 77 6.70 19.50 19.16
C PHE A 77 5.48 18.58 19.31
N GLU A 78 5.60 17.28 19.05
CA GLU A 78 4.50 16.30 19.17
C GLU A 78 3.68 16.41 20.47
N PRO A 79 4.27 16.42 21.69
CA PRO A 79 3.48 16.50 22.92
C PRO A 79 2.75 17.85 23.07
N TYR A 80 3.35 18.94 22.58
CA TYR A 80 2.73 20.26 22.60
C TYR A 80 1.56 20.35 21.61
N LEU A 81 1.69 19.75 20.43
CA LEU A 81 0.59 19.66 19.46
C LEU A 81 -0.58 18.83 20.00
N LYS A 82 -0.31 17.71 20.69
CA LYS A 82 -1.35 16.93 21.37
C LYS A 82 -2.07 17.75 22.45
N ASN A 83 -1.32 18.55 23.21
CA ASN A 83 -1.91 19.48 24.19
C ASN A 83 -2.76 20.57 23.54
N ALA A 84 -2.34 21.13 22.40
CA ALA A 84 -3.13 22.09 21.63
C ALA A 84 -4.45 21.48 21.15
N CYS A 85 -4.42 20.25 20.61
CA CYS A 85 -5.63 19.52 20.22
C CYS A 85 -6.55 19.26 21.41
N LYS A 86 -5.98 18.85 22.56
CA LYS A 86 -6.75 18.65 23.79
C LYS A 86 -7.45 19.93 24.24
N ARG A 87 -6.74 21.06 24.24
CA ARG A 87 -7.31 22.39 24.55
C ARG A 87 -8.42 22.78 23.58
N PHE A 88 -8.21 22.57 22.28
CA PHE A 88 -9.20 22.87 21.25
C PHE A 88 -10.49 22.06 21.43
N VAL A 89 -10.38 20.77 21.73
CA VAL A 89 -11.54 19.90 22.00
C VAL A 89 -12.25 20.28 23.31
N MET A 90 -11.50 20.64 24.35
CA MET A 90 -12.07 21.13 25.62
C MET A 90 -12.86 22.43 25.43
N ASP A 91 -12.35 23.37 24.63
CA ASP A 91 -13.01 24.67 24.38
C ASP A 91 -14.35 24.50 23.65
N GLN A 92 -14.41 23.62 22.65
CA GLN A 92 -15.63 23.45 21.84
C GLN A 92 -16.67 22.57 22.53
N LYS A 93 -16.26 21.52 23.26
CA LYS A 93 -17.17 20.60 23.95
C LYS A 93 -16.61 20.10 25.29
N PRO A 94 -16.96 20.76 26.42
CA PRO A 94 -16.48 20.37 27.74
C PRO A 94 -17.01 19.02 28.24
N THR A 95 -18.08 18.46 27.64
CA THR A 95 -18.69 17.19 28.06
C THR A 95 -17.99 15.92 27.58
N PHE A 96 -17.03 16.02 26.64
CA PHE A 96 -16.35 14.84 26.09
C PHE A 96 -15.22 14.31 27.01
N ILE A 97 -14.65 15.19 27.82
CA ILE A 97 -13.53 14.90 28.73
C ILE A 97 -14.01 15.22 30.15
N SER A 98 -14.66 14.26 30.81
CA SER A 98 -14.70 14.27 32.27
C SER A 98 -13.29 14.00 32.78
N ASP A 99 -12.78 14.95 33.57
CA ASP A 99 -11.36 15.20 33.88
C ASP A 99 -10.57 14.06 34.59
N ASP A 100 -11.13 12.87 34.77
CA ASP A 100 -10.51 11.80 35.57
C ASP A 100 -10.22 10.50 34.81
N ASN A 101 -10.42 10.44 33.48
CA ASN A 101 -10.01 9.27 32.71
C ASN A 101 -8.66 9.51 32.01
N PRO A 102 -7.52 9.07 32.60
CA PRO A 102 -6.19 9.22 32.00
C PRO A 102 -6.04 8.51 30.64
N ASN A 103 -7.03 7.73 30.22
CA ASN A 103 -7.02 6.92 29.00
C ASN A 103 -7.58 7.63 27.75
N LYS A 104 -8.05 8.89 27.85
CA LYS A 104 -8.50 9.68 26.68
C LYS A 104 -7.47 10.74 26.31
N ASP A 105 -6.30 10.29 25.87
CA ASP A 105 -5.33 11.17 25.21
C ASP A 105 -5.70 11.32 23.73
N ILE A 106 -5.76 12.57 23.25
CA ILE A 106 -6.04 12.86 21.84
C ILE A 106 -4.73 12.78 21.07
N ASN A 107 -4.69 11.87 20.10
CA ASN A 107 -3.59 11.73 19.17
C ASN A 107 -3.81 12.62 17.95
N LEU A 108 -2.72 13.13 17.39
CA LEU A 108 -2.73 13.94 16.19
C LEU A 108 -2.10 13.16 15.03
N ALA A 109 -2.81 13.13 13.91
CA ALA A 109 -2.41 12.43 12.70
C ALA A 109 -2.37 13.41 11.53
N PHE A 110 -1.15 13.72 11.06
CA PHE A 110 -0.98 14.50 9.84
C PHE A 110 -1.14 13.64 8.60
N PHE A 111 -1.80 14.16 7.58
CA PHE A 111 -1.98 13.49 6.30
C PHE A 111 -1.80 14.47 5.14
N ASN A 112 -1.64 13.93 3.93
CA ASN A 112 -1.46 14.72 2.69
C ASN A 112 -0.23 15.66 2.73
N LEU A 113 0.93 15.12 3.08
CA LEU A 113 2.19 15.85 2.94
C LEU A 113 2.56 15.99 1.46
N PRO A 114 2.97 17.18 1.00
CA PRO A 114 3.33 17.40 -0.41
C PRO A 114 4.62 16.69 -0.82
N VAL A 115 5.50 16.37 0.14
CA VAL A 115 6.80 15.73 -0.12
C VAL A 115 6.78 14.29 0.38
N CYS A 116 6.42 13.36 -0.51
CA CYS A 116 6.62 11.93 -0.30
C CYS A 116 8.08 11.55 -0.64
N LYS A 117 8.80 11.01 0.34
CA LYS A 117 10.18 10.53 0.18
C LYS A 117 10.23 9.03 -0.07
N ARG A 118 11.26 8.61 -0.78
CA ARG A 118 11.53 7.18 -1.01
C ARG A 118 12.24 6.56 0.19
N LEU A 119 12.10 5.26 0.39
CA LEU A 119 12.82 4.54 1.46
C LEU A 119 14.34 4.73 1.39
N ARG A 120 14.91 4.82 0.18
CA ARG A 120 16.34 5.07 -0.04
C ARG A 120 16.81 6.48 0.36
N GLU A 121 15.91 7.45 0.37
CA GLU A 121 16.21 8.85 0.71
C GLU A 121 16.21 9.10 2.23
N LEU A 122 15.75 8.12 3.01
CA LEU A 122 15.79 8.17 4.46
C LEU A 122 17.24 8.05 4.95
N THR A 123 17.84 9.21 5.20
CA THR A 123 19.19 9.34 5.78
C THR A 123 19.08 9.82 7.23
N THR A 124 20.21 9.85 7.94
CA THR A 124 20.28 10.32 9.33
C THR A 124 19.84 11.78 9.49
N ALA A 125 19.85 12.59 8.43
CA ALA A 125 19.39 13.98 8.45
C ALA A 125 17.85 14.12 8.59
N GLU A 126 17.12 13.02 8.44
CA GLU A 126 15.66 12.94 8.52
C GLU A 126 15.15 12.45 9.88
N ILE A 127 16.06 12.16 10.82
CA ILE A 127 15.68 11.72 12.16
C ILE A 127 14.94 12.86 12.87
N GLY A 128 13.77 12.54 13.43
CA GLY A 128 12.94 13.50 14.16
C GLY A 128 12.13 14.48 13.30
N LYS A 129 12.25 14.41 11.96
CA LYS A 129 11.46 15.18 11.00
C LYS A 129 10.16 14.46 10.64
N LEU A 130 9.14 15.24 10.27
CA LEU A 130 7.90 14.68 9.71
C LEU A 130 8.12 14.37 8.22
N VAL A 131 8.02 13.09 7.87
CA VAL A 131 8.21 12.59 6.51
C VAL A 131 7.06 11.67 6.15
N SER A 132 6.63 11.69 4.88
CA SER A 132 5.78 10.66 4.31
C SER A 132 6.60 9.69 3.47
N VAL A 133 6.37 8.39 3.64
CA VAL A 133 7.07 7.32 2.94
C VAL A 133 6.05 6.40 2.30
N SER A 134 6.22 6.14 1.00
CA SER A 134 5.42 5.19 0.24
C SER A 134 6.09 3.83 0.16
N GLY A 135 5.31 2.76 0.29
CA GLY A 135 5.81 1.40 0.09
C GLY A 135 4.71 0.36 0.12
N VAL A 136 5.09 -0.89 -0.13
CA VAL A 136 4.20 -2.05 -0.08
C VAL A 136 4.39 -2.76 1.25
N VAL A 137 3.30 -3.10 1.92
CA VAL A 137 3.35 -3.87 3.15
C VAL A 137 3.55 -5.33 2.82
N THR A 138 4.65 -5.91 3.31
CA THR A 138 5.00 -7.32 3.04
C THR A 138 4.52 -8.24 4.14
N ARG A 139 4.69 -7.81 5.39
CA ARG A 139 4.42 -8.60 6.59
C ARG A 139 3.84 -7.72 7.67
N THR A 140 2.88 -8.26 8.41
CA THR A 140 2.24 -7.61 9.56
C THR A 140 2.37 -8.52 10.78
N SER A 141 2.76 -7.96 11.92
CA SER A 141 2.70 -8.67 13.20
C SER A 141 1.29 -8.61 13.78
N GLU A 142 1.02 -9.45 14.76
CA GLU A 142 -0.15 -9.31 15.62
C GLU A 142 -0.06 -8.03 16.46
N VAL A 143 -1.21 -7.51 16.88
CA VAL A 143 -1.31 -6.34 17.75
C VAL A 143 -0.94 -6.75 19.17
N ARG A 144 -0.06 -5.98 19.80
CA ARG A 144 0.34 -6.20 21.20
C ARG A 144 0.13 -4.91 22.00
N PRO A 145 -0.27 -4.98 23.27
CA PRO A 145 -0.32 -3.80 24.11
C PRO A 145 1.09 -3.38 24.57
N GLU A 146 1.45 -2.12 24.38
CA GLU A 146 2.65 -1.44 24.89
C GLU A 146 2.27 -0.58 26.10
N LEU A 147 3.12 -0.59 27.13
CA LEU A 147 2.99 0.30 28.27
C LEU A 147 3.62 1.66 27.92
N LEU A 148 2.82 2.72 27.75
CA LEU A 148 3.34 4.07 27.47
C LEU A 148 3.72 4.80 28.77
N GLN A 149 2.80 4.80 29.73
CA GLN A 149 3.00 5.45 31.03
C GLN A 149 2.68 4.47 32.16
N GLY A 150 3.70 4.14 32.94
CA GLY A 150 3.59 3.26 34.09
C GLY A 150 3.28 4.03 35.37
N THR A 151 2.32 3.52 36.13
CA THR A 151 2.10 3.96 37.50
C THR A 151 2.74 2.94 38.45
N PHE A 152 3.72 3.39 39.24
CA PHE A 152 4.51 2.53 40.11
C PHE A 152 4.20 2.77 41.57
N LYS A 153 3.97 1.70 42.32
CA LYS A 153 3.81 1.72 43.77
C LYS A 153 5.10 1.28 44.46
N CYS A 154 5.56 2.09 45.40
CA CYS A 154 6.68 1.73 46.27
C CYS A 154 6.22 0.68 47.29
N LEU A 155 6.97 -0.42 47.43
CA LEU A 155 6.66 -1.46 48.42
C LEU A 155 6.94 -1.03 49.87
N ASP A 156 7.93 -0.15 50.09
CA ASP A 156 8.37 0.20 51.44
C ASP A 156 7.51 1.33 52.06
N CYS A 157 7.04 2.30 51.27
CA CYS A 157 6.24 3.44 51.77
C CYS A 157 4.81 3.49 51.23
N GLY A 158 4.44 2.60 50.30
CA GLY A 158 3.11 2.60 49.67
C GLY A 158 2.84 3.77 48.71
N GLY A 159 3.78 4.70 48.56
CA GLY A 159 3.64 5.86 47.68
C GLY A 159 3.46 5.47 46.22
N VAL A 160 2.51 6.11 45.55
CA VAL A 160 2.20 5.87 44.13
C VAL A 160 2.80 6.99 43.30
N ILE A 161 3.65 6.62 42.34
CA ILE A 161 4.25 7.52 41.35
C ILE A 161 3.53 7.28 40.04
N LYS A 162 2.72 8.26 39.63
CA LYS A 162 1.95 8.22 38.38
C LYS A 162 2.79 8.76 37.22
N ASN A 163 2.42 8.37 36.01
CA ASN A 163 2.92 8.93 34.74
C ASN A 163 4.44 8.80 34.53
N VAL A 164 5.04 7.67 34.90
CA VAL A 164 6.43 7.38 34.52
C VAL A 164 6.46 6.91 33.07
N GLU A 165 6.92 7.78 32.18
CA GLU A 165 7.08 7.47 30.75
C GLU A 165 8.05 6.30 30.53
N GLN A 166 7.69 5.43 29.60
CA GLN A 166 8.50 4.31 29.15
C GLN A 166 9.06 4.64 27.77
N GLN A 167 10.35 4.92 27.68
CA GLN A 167 11.02 5.21 26.40
C GLN A 167 11.89 4.02 25.98
N PHE A 168 11.37 3.19 25.07
CA PHE A 168 12.02 2.03 24.43
C PHE A 168 12.60 0.94 25.36
N LYS A 169 12.56 1.15 26.67
CA LYS A 169 12.94 0.19 27.71
C LYS A 169 11.98 0.34 28.88
N TYR A 170 11.79 -0.75 29.59
CA TYR A 170 11.06 -0.72 30.86
C TYR A 170 11.88 0.06 31.90
N THR A 171 11.43 1.27 32.21
CA THR A 171 12.02 2.18 33.18
C THR A 171 11.21 2.21 34.46
N GLN A 172 11.87 1.85 35.56
CA GLN A 172 11.35 2.06 36.91
C GLN A 172 11.87 3.40 37.46
N PRO A 173 11.11 4.07 38.34
CA PRO A 173 11.59 5.30 38.98
C PRO A 173 12.83 5.03 39.84
N THR A 174 13.80 5.93 39.81
CA THR A 174 15.08 5.76 40.53
C THR A 174 15.00 6.17 42.00
N ILE A 175 14.09 7.08 42.33
CA ILE A 175 13.92 7.67 43.67
C ILE A 175 12.44 7.79 43.97
N CYS A 176 12.06 7.53 45.23
CA CYS A 176 10.70 7.72 45.71
C CYS A 176 10.38 9.19 45.99
N VAL A 177 9.15 9.61 45.67
CA VAL A 177 8.66 10.99 45.94
C VAL A 177 8.62 11.31 47.44
N ASN A 178 8.39 10.30 48.29
CA ASN A 178 8.43 10.47 49.74
C ASN A 178 9.86 10.70 50.22
N ALA A 179 10.12 11.89 50.77
CA ALA A 179 11.42 12.29 51.31
C ALA A 179 11.95 11.37 52.43
N THR A 180 11.07 10.63 53.11
CA THR A 180 11.42 9.67 54.16
C THR A 180 11.80 8.29 53.65
N CYS A 181 11.63 8.00 52.36
CA CYS A 181 11.83 6.68 51.78
C CYS A 181 13.08 6.63 50.88
N ALA A 182 14.06 5.78 51.24
CA ALA A 182 15.30 5.60 50.49
C ALA A 182 15.26 4.45 49.46
N ASN A 183 14.08 3.94 49.12
CA ASN A 183 13.92 2.84 48.18
C ASN A 183 14.31 3.25 46.74
N ARG A 184 15.04 2.36 46.05
CA ARG A 184 15.56 2.57 44.69
C ARG A 184 15.20 1.46 43.70
N ALA A 185 14.72 0.30 44.16
CA ALA A 185 14.58 -0.89 43.32
C ALA A 185 13.27 -1.65 43.52
N LYS A 186 12.58 -1.49 44.65
CA LYS A 186 11.37 -2.26 44.97
C LYS A 186 10.13 -1.52 44.50
N TRP A 187 9.84 -1.63 43.21
CA TRP A 187 8.68 -1.03 42.57
C TRP A 187 7.72 -2.10 42.07
N VAL A 188 6.42 -1.89 42.28
CA VAL A 188 5.36 -2.71 41.69
C VAL A 188 4.56 -1.86 40.72
N LEU A 189 4.43 -2.32 39.48
CA LEU A 189 3.60 -1.67 38.47
C LEU A 189 2.12 -1.91 38.78
N LEU A 190 1.36 -0.83 38.92
CA LEU A 190 -0.09 -0.87 39.03
C LEU A 190 -0.70 -0.86 37.63
N ARG A 191 -1.09 -2.04 37.13
CA ARG A 191 -1.67 -2.21 35.79
C ARG A 191 -2.97 -1.41 35.61
N GLN A 192 -3.80 -1.27 36.66
CA GLN A 192 -5.10 -0.59 36.57
C GLN A 192 -4.98 0.93 36.35
N GLU A 193 -3.94 1.56 36.89
CA GLU A 193 -3.70 3.01 36.76
C GLU A 193 -2.63 3.34 35.70
N SER A 194 -2.17 2.34 34.97
CA SER A 194 -1.16 2.51 33.93
C SER A 194 -1.81 2.69 32.56
N LYS A 195 -1.21 3.51 31.72
CA LYS A 195 -1.67 3.73 30.35
C LYS A 195 -1.04 2.72 29.41
N PHE A 196 -1.89 1.93 28.76
CA PHE A 196 -1.50 1.02 27.70
C PHE A 196 -1.99 1.55 26.36
N ALA A 197 -1.20 1.33 25.32
CA ALA A 197 -1.61 1.58 23.94
C ALA A 197 -1.27 0.36 23.09
N ASP A 198 -2.13 0.05 22.15
CA ASP A 198 -1.88 -1.02 21.20
C ASP A 198 -0.84 -0.58 20.18
N TRP A 199 0.11 -1.46 19.87
CA TRP A 199 1.09 -1.26 18.83
C TRP A 199 1.17 -2.48 17.92
N GLN A 200 1.56 -2.23 16.67
CA GLN A 200 1.75 -3.24 15.66
C GLN A 200 3.02 -2.95 14.88
N ARG A 201 3.80 -3.99 14.58
CA ARG A 201 4.95 -3.89 13.69
C ARG A 201 4.56 -4.32 12.28
N VAL A 202 4.92 -3.50 11.32
CA VAL A 202 4.66 -3.74 9.90
C VAL A 202 5.97 -3.60 9.13
N ARG A 203 6.30 -4.58 8.29
CA ARG A 203 7.47 -4.51 7.40
C ARG A 203 7.05 -3.99 6.04
N MET A 204 7.57 -2.84 5.68
CA MET A 204 7.34 -2.20 4.40
C MET A 204 8.53 -2.42 3.45
N GLN A 205 8.24 -2.53 2.16
CA GLN A 205 9.21 -2.67 1.07
C GLN A 205 9.02 -1.58 0.03
N GLU A 206 10.11 -1.21 -0.67
CA GLU A 206 10.06 -0.30 -1.82
C GLU A 206 9.09 -0.80 -2.91
N THR A 207 8.40 0.14 -3.57
CA THR A 207 7.52 -0.19 -4.70
C THR A 207 8.35 -0.53 -5.94
N SER A 208 7.86 -1.47 -6.77
CA SER A 208 8.58 -1.96 -7.96
C SER A 208 8.95 -0.87 -8.97
N ASN A 209 8.17 0.21 -9.02
CA ASN A 209 8.38 1.32 -9.96
C ASN A 209 9.58 2.21 -9.60
N GLU A 210 10.00 2.21 -8.33
CA GLU A 210 11.04 3.09 -7.81
C GLU A 210 12.42 2.41 -7.73
N ILE A 211 12.48 1.10 -7.96
CA ILE A 211 13.71 0.32 -7.84
C ILE A 211 14.57 0.54 -9.10
N PRO A 212 15.83 1.00 -8.97
CA PRO A 212 16.74 1.05 -10.11
C PRO A 212 17.12 -0.37 -10.54
N ALA A 213 17.23 -0.59 -11.84
CA ALA A 213 17.57 -1.89 -12.41
C ALA A 213 18.87 -2.45 -11.78
N GLY A 214 18.78 -3.68 -11.26
CA GLY A 214 19.92 -4.40 -10.67
C GLY A 214 20.15 -4.19 -9.17
N SER A 215 19.31 -3.42 -8.47
CA SER A 215 19.37 -3.31 -7.00
C SER A 215 18.35 -4.22 -6.30
N LEU A 216 18.72 -4.75 -5.14
CA LEU A 216 17.78 -5.42 -4.25
C LEU A 216 16.84 -4.38 -3.60
N PRO A 217 15.54 -4.68 -3.46
CA PRO A 217 14.59 -3.81 -2.78
C PRO A 217 14.93 -3.67 -1.31
N ARG A 218 14.92 -2.43 -0.78
CA ARG A 218 15.11 -2.19 0.65
C ARG A 218 13.80 -2.39 1.41
N SER A 219 13.90 -2.87 2.64
CA SER A 219 12.80 -2.98 3.58
C SER A 219 13.06 -2.14 4.83
N LEU A 220 11.99 -1.64 5.42
CA LEU A 220 12.01 -0.83 6.64
C LEU A 220 10.90 -1.31 7.57
N ASP A 221 11.21 -1.37 8.87
CA ASP A 221 10.24 -1.69 9.88
C ASP A 221 9.50 -0.42 10.32
N VAL A 222 8.19 -0.46 10.18
CA VAL A 222 7.24 0.60 10.54
C VAL A 222 6.48 0.17 11.79
N ILE A 223 6.36 1.06 12.77
CA ILE A 223 5.61 0.86 14.01
C ILE A 223 4.34 1.69 13.94
N LEU A 224 3.20 1.02 14.07
CA LEU A 224 1.88 1.63 14.16
C LEU A 224 1.44 1.63 15.63
N ARG A 225 0.76 2.70 16.05
CA ARG A 225 0.25 2.85 17.42
C ARG A 225 -1.21 3.31 17.42
N HIS A 226 -1.92 3.01 18.51
CA HIS A 226 -3.29 3.45 18.74
C HIS A 226 -4.23 2.97 17.62
N GLU A 227 -5.18 3.79 17.19
CA GLU A 227 -6.21 3.46 16.19
C GLU A 227 -5.67 3.16 14.78
N ILE A 228 -4.38 3.37 14.54
CA ILE A 228 -3.74 3.13 13.25
C ILE A 228 -3.39 1.64 13.07
N VAL A 229 -3.38 0.86 14.16
CA VAL A 229 -3.19 -0.59 14.10
C VAL A 229 -4.28 -1.25 13.26
N GLU A 230 -3.94 -2.36 12.61
CA GLU A 230 -4.80 -3.15 11.70
C GLU A 230 -5.29 -2.43 10.43
N LYS A 231 -5.00 -1.13 10.24
CA LYS A 231 -5.32 -0.43 8.99
C LYS A 231 -4.50 -0.92 7.81
N ALA A 232 -3.27 -1.35 8.05
CA ALA A 232 -2.37 -1.86 7.01
C ALA A 232 -2.49 -3.39 6.87
N ARG A 233 -2.78 -3.87 5.65
CA ARG A 233 -2.80 -5.31 5.33
C ARG A 233 -1.61 -5.68 4.46
N ALA A 234 -1.19 -6.94 4.52
CA ALA A 234 -0.15 -7.46 3.64
C ALA A 234 -0.61 -7.44 2.17
N GLY A 235 0.20 -6.87 1.29
CA GLY A 235 -0.08 -6.66 -0.13
C GLY A 235 -0.46 -5.22 -0.49
N ASP A 236 -0.93 -4.42 0.47
CA ASP A 236 -1.37 -3.06 0.19
C ASP A 236 -0.18 -2.12 -0.01
N THR A 237 -0.30 -1.23 -1.01
CA THR A 237 0.59 -0.07 -1.11
C THR A 237 0.03 1.06 -0.25
N VAL A 238 0.81 1.50 0.71
CA VAL A 238 0.42 2.49 1.70
C VAL A 238 1.42 3.63 1.72
N ILE A 239 0.93 4.81 2.07
CA ILE A 239 1.76 5.95 2.46
C ILE A 239 1.66 6.07 3.97
N PHE A 240 2.78 5.89 4.64
CA PHE A 240 2.90 6.19 6.06
C PHE A 240 3.38 7.62 6.21
N THR A 241 2.70 8.40 7.06
CA THR A 241 3.23 9.70 7.51
C THR A 241 3.68 9.55 8.94
N GLY A 242 4.88 10.04 9.26
CA GLY A 242 5.42 9.90 10.59
C GLY A 242 6.84 10.39 10.71
N THR A 243 7.57 9.83 11.67
CA THR A 243 8.95 10.20 11.95
C THR A 243 9.88 9.01 11.88
N VAL A 244 11.09 9.27 11.38
CA VAL A 244 12.19 8.32 11.48
C VAL A 244 12.80 8.44 12.87
N VAL A 245 12.85 7.31 13.58
CA VAL A 245 13.48 7.21 14.89
C VAL A 245 14.56 6.15 14.88
N VAL A 246 15.43 6.23 15.88
CA VAL A 246 16.54 5.32 16.06
C VAL A 246 16.26 4.47 17.29
N ILE A 247 16.15 3.15 17.11
CA ILE A 247 15.90 2.21 18.20
C ILE A 247 17.20 1.49 18.53
N PRO A 248 17.62 1.43 19.81
CA PRO A 248 18.77 0.63 20.20
C PRO A 248 18.47 -0.86 20.00
N ASP A 249 19.36 -1.57 19.30
CA ASP A 249 19.24 -3.01 19.12
C ASP A 249 19.89 -3.74 20.29
N ILE A 250 19.07 -4.19 21.23
CA ILE A 250 19.52 -4.89 22.44
C ILE A 250 19.93 -6.34 22.11
N MET A 251 19.42 -6.92 21.01
CA MET A 251 19.76 -8.30 20.63
C MET A 251 21.17 -8.39 20.06
N ALA A 252 21.59 -7.37 19.29
CA ALA A 252 22.97 -7.22 18.86
C ALA A 252 23.94 -6.92 20.04
N LEU A 253 23.44 -6.53 21.22
CA LEU A 253 24.24 -6.43 22.46
C LEU A 253 24.40 -7.78 23.18
N ALA A 254 23.57 -8.78 22.85
CA ALA A 254 23.62 -10.12 23.42
C ALA A 254 24.56 -11.04 22.65
N SER A 255 24.89 -10.73 21.39
CA SER A 255 25.97 -11.39 20.67
C SER A 255 27.33 -10.94 21.24
N PRO A 256 28.27 -11.87 21.51
CA PRO A 256 29.58 -11.54 22.04
C PRO A 256 30.45 -10.89 20.95
N GLY A 257 30.27 -9.60 20.70
CA GLY A 257 31.06 -8.76 19.80
C GLY A 257 32.02 -7.81 20.55
N GLU A 258 33.03 -7.31 19.82
CA GLU A 258 34.16 -6.52 20.31
C GLU A 258 33.74 -5.30 21.14
N ARG A 259 34.46 -5.08 22.25
CA ARG A 259 34.19 -4.02 23.24
C ARG A 259 34.95 -2.75 22.87
N ALA A 260 34.26 -1.65 22.56
CA ALA A 260 34.90 -0.33 22.54
C ALA A 260 34.77 0.36 23.91
N GLU A 261 35.86 0.41 24.67
CA GLU A 261 35.93 1.23 25.89
C GLU A 261 36.24 2.69 25.51
N CYS A 262 35.29 3.61 25.74
CA CYS A 262 35.62 5.03 25.85
C CYS A 262 36.36 5.27 27.16
N ARG A 263 37.70 5.30 27.09
CA ARG A 263 38.57 5.72 28.18
C ARG A 263 38.39 7.23 28.40
N HIS A 264 37.75 7.62 29.50
CA HIS A 264 37.76 9.00 29.94
C HIS A 264 39.18 9.31 30.48
N GLU A 265 39.98 10.07 29.74
CA GLU A 265 41.27 10.61 30.23
C GLU A 265 41.01 11.68 31.30
N GLY A 266 40.71 11.21 32.52
CA GLY A 266 40.89 11.99 33.75
C GLY A 266 42.19 11.55 34.41
N SER A 267 43.14 12.46 34.53
CA SER A 267 44.47 12.27 35.14
C SER A 267 44.44 11.41 36.42
N GLN A 268 44.95 10.17 36.33
CA GLN A 268 45.22 9.34 37.51
C GLN A 268 46.52 9.79 38.17
N GLN A 269 46.42 10.48 39.31
CA GLN A 269 47.47 10.43 40.33
C GLN A 269 47.50 9.02 40.94
N LYS A 270 48.64 8.34 40.79
CA LYS A 270 48.94 7.09 41.48
C LYS A 270 48.99 7.34 42.98
N ASN A 271 48.20 6.60 43.75
CA ASN A 271 48.60 6.26 45.10
C ASN A 271 48.19 4.82 45.43
N SER A 272 49.18 4.07 45.90
CA SER A 272 49.14 2.65 46.21
C SER A 272 49.09 2.45 47.71
N MET A 273 48.04 1.80 48.23
CA MET A 273 48.11 1.00 49.46
C MET A 273 46.82 0.16 49.63
N ALA A 274 46.99 -1.03 50.21
CA ALA A 274 45.99 -2.09 50.42
C ALA A 274 44.86 -1.75 51.41
N GLY A 275 43.72 -2.42 51.26
CA GLY A 275 42.65 -2.46 52.27
C GLY A 275 41.30 -2.87 51.68
N GLN A 276 40.66 -3.86 52.30
CA GLN A 276 39.39 -4.49 51.90
C GLN A 276 38.18 -3.54 51.81
N ASP A 277 37.23 -4.02 51.02
CA ASP A 277 35.76 -3.93 51.18
C ASP A 277 34.96 -2.89 50.39
N GLY A 278 33.83 -3.35 49.83
CA GLY A 278 32.73 -2.50 49.35
C GLY A 278 32.35 -2.63 47.86
N VAL A 279 31.43 -3.57 47.58
CA VAL A 279 30.47 -3.65 46.45
C VAL A 279 30.53 -2.50 45.42
N ARG A 280 31.18 -2.74 44.27
CA ARG A 280 31.09 -1.89 43.06
C ARG A 280 30.45 -2.62 41.87
N GLY A 281 29.39 -3.38 42.14
CA GLY A 281 28.68 -4.24 41.17
C GLY A 281 28.04 -3.55 39.95
N LEU A 282 28.22 -2.25 39.73
CA LEU A 282 27.63 -1.53 38.59
C LEU A 282 28.61 -0.66 37.78
N ARG A 283 29.92 -0.70 38.05
CA ARG A 283 30.93 -0.21 37.08
C ARG A 283 31.30 -1.26 36.02
N ALA A 284 30.77 -2.47 36.11
CA ALA A 284 31.10 -3.60 35.23
C ALA A 284 30.33 -3.62 33.89
N LEU A 285 29.30 -2.76 33.73
CA LEU A 285 28.77 -2.45 32.42
C LEU A 285 29.60 -1.29 31.86
N GLY A 286 30.78 -1.62 31.33
CA GLY A 286 31.52 -0.72 30.47
C GLY A 286 30.61 -0.20 29.35
N VAL A 287 30.95 0.97 28.80
CA VAL A 287 30.27 1.55 27.64
C VAL A 287 30.32 0.50 26.52
N ARG A 288 29.20 -0.20 26.28
CA ARG A 288 29.09 -1.10 25.14
C ARG A 288 28.71 -0.26 23.93
N ASP A 289 29.24 -0.61 22.76
CA ASP A 289 28.78 -0.01 21.51
C ASP A 289 27.29 -0.29 21.37
N LEU A 290 26.49 0.77 21.45
CA LEU A 290 25.06 0.73 21.21
C LEU A 290 24.87 0.68 19.70
N SER A 291 24.68 -0.51 19.15
CA SER A 291 24.19 -0.66 17.79
C SER A 291 22.75 -0.14 17.71
N TYR A 292 22.51 0.74 16.76
CA TYR A 292 21.22 1.36 16.55
C TYR A 292 20.63 0.91 15.21
N ARG A 293 19.32 0.63 15.19
CA ARG A 293 18.56 0.38 13.96
C ARG A 293 17.61 1.54 13.68
N LEU A 294 17.46 1.90 12.40
CA LEU A 294 16.44 2.86 11.97
C LEU A 294 15.08 2.18 11.97
N ALA A 295 14.09 2.83 12.55
CA ALA A 295 12.69 2.42 12.52
C ALA A 295 11.82 3.63 12.20
N PHE A 296 10.66 3.40 11.61
CA PHE A 296 9.71 4.47 11.30
C PHE A 296 8.51 4.38 12.23
N ILE A 297 8.19 5.44 12.97
CA ILE A 297 6.96 5.51 13.75
C ILE A 297 5.94 6.27 12.90
N ALA A 298 4.86 5.59 12.52
CA ALA A 298 3.80 6.21 11.72
C ALA A 298 2.70 6.80 12.62
N ASN A 299 2.29 8.02 12.30
CA ASN A 299 1.18 8.73 12.91
C ASN A 299 -0.07 8.75 12.02
N SER A 300 0.08 8.45 10.73
CA SER A 300 -1.06 8.19 9.85
C SER A 300 -0.72 7.13 8.81
N VAL A 301 -1.76 6.44 8.37
CA VAL A 301 -1.73 5.45 7.30
C VAL A 301 -2.74 5.87 6.26
N GLN A 302 -2.28 6.04 5.02
CA GLN A 302 -3.14 6.22 3.87
C GLN A 302 -2.94 5.03 2.94
N ILE A 303 -4.01 4.30 2.66
CA ILE A 303 -3.97 3.20 1.69
C ILE A 303 -4.07 3.83 0.31
N CYS A 304 -3.03 3.67 -0.51
CA CYS A 304 -3.03 4.11 -1.90
C CYS A 304 -3.60 3.02 -2.79
N ASP A 305 -4.87 2.67 -2.58
CA ASP A 305 -5.62 1.99 -3.64
C ASP A 305 -5.82 3.02 -4.76
N GLY A 306 -5.75 2.65 -6.04
CA GLY A 306 -5.87 3.59 -7.19
C GLY A 306 -7.14 4.45 -7.22
N ARG A 307 -8.01 4.34 -6.21
CA ARG A 307 -9.02 5.31 -5.82
C ARG A 307 -8.33 6.41 -4.99
N ARG A 308 -7.93 7.49 -5.65
CA ARG A 308 -7.58 8.71 -4.91
C ARG A 308 -8.82 9.13 -4.13
N ASP A 309 -8.61 9.29 -2.83
CA ASP A 309 -9.54 9.78 -1.82
C ASP A 309 -10.65 8.82 -1.36
N THR A 310 -10.27 7.89 -0.49
CA THR A 310 -11.17 7.49 0.58
C THR A 310 -10.89 8.39 1.77
N ASP A 311 -11.87 9.22 2.15
CA ASP A 311 -11.94 9.89 3.44
C ASP A 311 -11.32 8.99 4.53
N ILE A 312 -10.33 9.49 5.27
CA ILE A 312 -9.56 8.71 6.27
C ILE A 312 -10.48 8.12 7.37
N ARG A 313 -11.67 8.70 7.53
CA ARG A 313 -12.72 8.25 8.45
C ARG A 313 -13.89 7.54 7.79
N ASN A 314 -13.75 7.18 6.51
CA ASN A 314 -14.76 6.47 5.74
C ASN A 314 -16.14 7.11 5.91
N ARG A 315 -16.22 8.43 5.68
CA ARG A 315 -17.51 9.13 5.66
C ARG A 315 -18.33 8.39 4.62
N LYS A 316 -19.41 7.74 5.04
CA LYS A 316 -20.50 7.38 4.14
C LYS A 316 -21.06 8.69 3.59
N LYS A 317 -20.40 9.27 2.60
CA LYS A 317 -21.07 10.08 1.60
C LYS A 317 -21.72 9.08 0.68
N ASP A 318 -23.03 9.15 0.56
CA ASP A 318 -23.80 8.34 -0.36
C ASP A 318 -23.17 8.40 -1.75
N ALA A 319 -22.92 7.21 -2.31
CA ALA A 319 -21.80 6.92 -3.19
C ALA A 319 -22.01 7.26 -4.68
N ASP A 320 -22.90 8.17 -5.04
CA ASP A 320 -23.31 8.31 -6.44
C ASP A 320 -23.11 9.69 -7.09
N GLU A 321 -22.73 10.76 -6.37
CA GLU A 321 -22.61 12.10 -7.00
C GLU A 321 -21.23 12.78 -6.95
N ASP A 322 -20.30 12.38 -6.07
CA ASP A 322 -19.06 13.15 -5.83
C ASP A 322 -17.77 12.56 -6.45
N GLU A 323 -17.76 11.36 -7.05
CA GLU A 323 -16.54 10.78 -7.66
C GLU A 323 -16.02 11.62 -8.86
N ASN A 324 -16.82 12.53 -9.41
CA ASN A 324 -16.41 13.46 -10.47
C ASN A 324 -15.72 14.75 -9.97
N GLN A 325 -15.78 15.09 -8.69
CA GLN A 325 -15.43 16.43 -8.19
C GLN A 325 -13.97 16.62 -7.74
N GLN A 326 -13.10 15.62 -7.90
CA GLN A 326 -11.71 15.72 -7.44
C GLN A 326 -10.64 15.69 -8.54
N PHE A 327 -11.01 15.53 -9.81
CA PHE A 327 -10.08 15.79 -10.90
C PHE A 327 -9.94 17.31 -11.06
N ALA A 328 -8.71 17.80 -11.20
CA ALA A 328 -8.50 19.19 -11.55
C ALA A 328 -9.26 19.49 -12.84
N ALA A 329 -9.96 20.63 -12.91
CA ALA A 329 -10.75 21.01 -14.09
C ALA A 329 -9.90 20.94 -15.39
N GLU A 330 -8.61 21.22 -15.29
CA GLU A 330 -7.63 21.10 -16.38
C GLU A 330 -7.44 19.65 -16.88
N GLU A 331 -7.41 18.67 -15.98
CA GLU A 331 -7.26 17.25 -16.36
C GLU A 331 -8.52 16.73 -17.06
N LEU A 332 -9.70 17.18 -16.63
CA LEU A 332 -10.96 16.86 -17.31
C LEU A 332 -11.03 17.48 -18.70
N ASP A 333 -10.57 18.72 -18.86
CA ASP A 333 -10.51 19.38 -20.17
C ASP A 333 -9.59 18.63 -21.15
N GLU A 334 -8.43 18.13 -20.71
CA GLU A 334 -7.56 17.29 -21.52
C GLU A 334 -8.25 15.99 -21.94
N VAL A 335 -8.91 15.31 -21.01
CA VAL A 335 -9.65 14.07 -21.28
C VAL A 335 -10.78 14.30 -22.28
N GLN A 336 -11.51 15.42 -22.15
CA GLN A 336 -12.56 15.80 -23.08
C GLN A 336 -12.00 16.09 -24.48
N ARG A 337 -10.84 16.76 -24.59
CA ARG A 337 -10.18 16.99 -25.88
C ARG A 337 -9.79 15.68 -26.56
N MET A 338 -9.26 14.72 -25.80
CA MET A 338 -8.93 13.39 -26.33
C MET A 338 -10.18 12.68 -26.87
N ARG A 339 -11.27 12.71 -26.10
CA ARG A 339 -12.56 12.11 -26.46
C ARG A 339 -13.15 12.66 -27.76
N ASN A 340 -13.04 13.97 -27.99
CA ASN A 340 -13.67 14.63 -29.14
C ASN A 340 -12.96 14.35 -30.48
N THR A 341 -11.90 13.54 -30.49
CA THR A 341 -11.22 13.15 -31.73
C THR A 341 -11.98 12.05 -32.48
N PRO A 342 -12.14 12.14 -33.81
CA PRO A 342 -12.73 11.06 -34.60
C PRO A 342 -11.82 9.83 -34.57
N ASP A 343 -12.42 8.63 -34.60
CA ASP A 343 -11.74 7.33 -34.45
C ASP A 343 -10.90 7.19 -33.17
N PHE A 344 -11.41 7.73 -32.06
CA PHE A 344 -10.74 7.72 -30.76
C PHE A 344 -10.27 6.32 -30.34
N PHE A 345 -11.13 5.31 -30.46
CA PHE A 345 -10.82 3.94 -30.01
C PHE A 345 -9.63 3.34 -30.77
N ASN A 346 -9.59 3.48 -32.10
CA ASN A 346 -8.50 2.95 -32.91
C ASN A 346 -7.18 3.70 -32.65
N LYS A 347 -7.23 5.04 -32.50
CA LYS A 347 -6.05 5.83 -32.14
C LYS A 347 -5.52 5.48 -30.75
N LEU A 348 -6.39 5.17 -29.81
CA LEU A 348 -6.01 4.71 -28.47
C LEU A 348 -5.27 3.36 -28.58
N VAL A 349 -5.85 2.41 -29.32
CA VAL A 349 -5.25 1.09 -29.60
C VAL A 349 -3.88 1.22 -30.26
N ASP A 350 -3.72 2.08 -31.27
CA ASP A 350 -2.44 2.27 -31.95
C ASP A 350 -1.39 2.94 -31.05
N SER A 351 -1.84 3.74 -30.07
CA SER A 351 -0.97 4.34 -29.05
C SER A 351 -0.53 3.34 -27.98
N VAL A 352 -1.18 2.18 -27.86
CA VAL A 352 -0.74 1.08 -26.99
C VAL A 352 0.42 0.34 -27.65
N ALA A 353 1.55 0.27 -26.94
CA ALA A 353 2.78 -0.41 -27.35
C ALA A 353 3.29 0.06 -28.74
N PRO A 354 3.80 1.30 -28.84
CA PRO A 354 4.28 1.85 -30.12
C PRO A 354 5.52 1.12 -30.67
N THR A 355 6.30 0.46 -29.79
CA THR A 355 7.48 -0.33 -30.19
C THR A 355 7.12 -1.56 -30.99
N ILE A 356 5.89 -2.08 -30.86
CA ILE A 356 5.44 -3.30 -31.52
C ILE A 356 4.57 -2.92 -32.71
N PHE A 357 4.97 -3.38 -33.90
CA PHE A 357 4.20 -3.23 -35.12
C PHE A 357 3.11 -4.31 -35.23
N GLY A 358 1.93 -3.95 -35.73
CA GLY A 358 0.83 -4.88 -35.97
C GLY A 358 0.03 -5.29 -34.72
N HIS A 359 -0.58 -6.48 -34.79
CA HIS A 359 -1.40 -7.11 -33.75
C HIS A 359 -2.44 -6.19 -33.09
N GLN A 360 -3.24 -5.48 -33.90
CA GLN A 360 -4.26 -4.56 -33.38
C GLN A 360 -5.28 -5.25 -32.46
N ASP A 361 -5.63 -6.51 -32.72
CA ASP A 361 -6.59 -7.23 -31.87
C ASP A 361 -6.04 -7.52 -30.47
N ILE A 362 -4.74 -7.80 -30.35
CA ILE A 362 -4.10 -8.01 -29.04
C ILE A 362 -3.95 -6.67 -28.31
N LYS A 363 -3.61 -5.59 -29.02
CA LYS A 363 -3.58 -4.25 -28.45
C LYS A 363 -4.96 -3.82 -27.93
N ARG A 364 -6.04 -4.12 -28.66
CA ARG A 364 -7.44 -3.94 -28.23
C ARG A 364 -7.73 -4.75 -26.97
N ALA A 365 -7.35 -6.01 -26.92
CA ALA A 365 -7.57 -6.86 -25.76
C ALA A 365 -6.85 -6.34 -24.51
N ILE A 366 -5.59 -5.93 -24.63
CA ILE A 366 -4.81 -5.34 -23.54
C ILE A 366 -5.46 -4.03 -23.10
N LEU A 367 -5.93 -3.20 -24.01
CA LEU A 367 -6.66 -1.97 -23.67
C LEU A 367 -7.92 -2.27 -22.85
N LEU A 368 -8.74 -3.23 -23.28
CA LEU A 368 -9.95 -3.61 -22.54
C LEU A 368 -9.62 -4.16 -21.15
N MET A 369 -8.55 -4.95 -21.04
CA MET A 369 -8.02 -5.41 -19.76
C MET A 369 -7.57 -4.25 -18.85
N LEU A 370 -6.94 -3.22 -19.41
CA LEU A 370 -6.52 -2.03 -18.66
C LEU A 370 -7.70 -1.22 -18.13
N MET A 371 -8.80 -1.15 -18.87
CA MET A 371 -10.03 -0.45 -18.46
C MET A 371 -10.82 -1.22 -17.40
N GLY A 372 -10.83 -2.57 -17.49
CA GLY A 372 -11.56 -3.47 -16.60
C GLY A 372 -13.08 -3.34 -16.68
N GLY A 373 -13.81 -4.28 -16.10
CA GLY A 373 -15.27 -4.25 -15.96
C GLY A 373 -15.74 -3.74 -14.59
N VAL A 374 -17.05 -3.79 -14.35
CA VAL A 374 -17.65 -3.34 -13.08
C VAL A 374 -17.76 -4.54 -12.12
N HIS A 375 -17.18 -4.43 -10.93
CA HIS A 375 -17.45 -5.40 -9.85
C HIS A 375 -18.85 -5.16 -9.29
N LYS A 376 -19.67 -6.21 -9.23
CA LYS A 376 -21.06 -6.13 -8.78
C LYS A 376 -21.26 -7.01 -7.55
N PHE A 377 -22.05 -6.50 -6.61
CA PHE A 377 -22.52 -7.25 -5.45
C PHE A 377 -23.96 -7.66 -5.70
N THR A 378 -24.26 -8.94 -5.57
CA THR A 378 -25.65 -9.40 -5.59
C THR A 378 -26.31 -9.09 -4.24
N HIS A 379 -27.65 -9.05 -4.20
CA HIS A 379 -28.40 -8.88 -2.96
C HIS A 379 -28.13 -10.00 -1.92
N GLU A 380 -27.59 -11.13 -2.36
CA GLU A 380 -27.22 -12.28 -1.52
C GLU A 380 -25.77 -12.20 -1.00
N GLY A 381 -25.02 -11.13 -1.30
CA GLY A 381 -23.67 -10.91 -0.79
C GLY A 381 -22.58 -11.70 -1.55
N ILE A 382 -22.88 -12.23 -2.73
CA ILE A 382 -21.89 -12.87 -3.59
C ILE A 382 -21.24 -11.80 -4.47
N ASN A 383 -19.90 -11.80 -4.50
CA ASN A 383 -19.12 -10.88 -5.33
C ASN A 383 -18.99 -11.45 -6.73
N LEU A 384 -19.52 -10.73 -7.72
CA LEU A 384 -19.27 -11.03 -9.13
C LEU A 384 -18.00 -10.31 -9.57
N ARG A 385 -17.08 -11.09 -10.14
CA ARG A 385 -15.83 -10.61 -10.73
C ARG A 385 -16.11 -9.62 -11.87
N GLY A 386 -15.41 -8.48 -11.86
CA GLY A 386 -15.42 -7.48 -12.94
C GLY A 386 -14.15 -7.48 -13.81
N ASP A 387 -13.09 -8.17 -13.37
CA ASP A 387 -11.79 -8.19 -14.06
C ASP A 387 -11.81 -9.05 -15.33
N ILE A 388 -11.03 -8.67 -16.34
CA ILE A 388 -10.92 -9.39 -17.61
C ILE A 388 -9.56 -10.10 -17.66
N ASN A 389 -9.57 -11.40 -17.96
CA ASN A 389 -8.34 -12.18 -18.11
C ASN A 389 -8.03 -12.44 -19.58
N VAL A 390 -6.79 -12.19 -19.97
CA VAL A 390 -6.33 -12.33 -21.36
C VAL A 390 -5.18 -13.32 -21.42
N CYS A 391 -5.25 -14.26 -22.37
CA CYS A 391 -4.18 -15.20 -22.67
C CYS A 391 -3.70 -15.02 -24.12
N VAL A 392 -2.39 -14.85 -24.28
CA VAL A 392 -1.72 -14.75 -25.56
C VAL A 392 -0.89 -16.01 -25.80
N VAL A 393 -1.31 -16.81 -26.78
CA VAL A 393 -0.61 -17.98 -27.29
C VAL A 393 0.08 -17.60 -28.59
N GLY A 394 1.20 -18.23 -28.92
CA GLY A 394 1.81 -18.02 -30.23
C GLY A 394 3.20 -18.63 -30.38
N ASP A 395 3.82 -18.43 -31.52
CA ASP A 395 5.15 -18.97 -31.76
C ASP A 395 6.22 -18.19 -30.98
N PRO A 396 7.42 -18.76 -30.74
CA PRO A 396 8.54 -18.04 -30.17
C PRO A 396 8.92 -16.87 -31.09
N SER A 397 9.48 -15.81 -30.51
CA SER A 397 9.90 -14.58 -31.21
C SER A 397 8.79 -13.59 -31.61
N CYS A 398 7.50 -13.89 -31.37
CA CYS A 398 6.39 -12.98 -31.67
C CYS A 398 6.18 -11.84 -30.63
N ALA A 399 7.24 -11.17 -30.14
CA ALA A 399 7.18 -10.01 -29.22
C ALA A 399 6.31 -10.13 -27.93
N LYS A 400 5.79 -11.31 -27.57
CA LYS A 400 4.90 -11.55 -26.40
C LYS A 400 5.43 -10.96 -25.10
N SER A 401 6.67 -11.27 -24.77
CA SER A 401 7.29 -10.80 -23.52
C SER A 401 7.45 -9.28 -23.51
N GLN A 402 7.48 -8.62 -24.68
CA GLN A 402 7.45 -7.15 -24.74
C GLN A 402 6.06 -6.60 -24.37
N PHE A 403 4.97 -7.23 -24.80
CA PHE A 403 3.62 -6.84 -24.37
C PHE A 403 3.44 -6.95 -22.85
N LEU A 404 3.93 -8.04 -22.24
CA LEU A 404 3.91 -8.22 -20.79
C LEU A 404 4.70 -7.11 -20.07
N LYS A 405 5.96 -6.88 -20.51
CA LYS A 405 6.82 -5.84 -19.92
C LYS A 405 6.24 -4.44 -20.08
N TYR A 406 5.67 -4.13 -21.24
CA TYR A 406 5.00 -2.86 -21.49
C TYR A 406 3.80 -2.65 -20.57
N THR A 407 2.94 -3.68 -20.45
CA THR A 407 1.76 -3.64 -19.57
C THR A 407 2.17 -3.43 -18.12
N SER A 408 3.24 -4.10 -17.66
CA SER A 408 3.76 -3.89 -16.32
C SER A 408 4.29 -2.47 -16.07
N GLY A 409 4.87 -1.82 -17.09
CA GLY A 409 5.35 -0.43 -16.96
C GLY A 409 4.23 0.62 -16.95
N ILE A 410 3.06 0.30 -17.53
CA ILE A 410 1.93 1.22 -17.56
C ILE A 410 1.15 1.21 -16.26
N VAL A 411 0.78 0.02 -15.79
CA VAL A 411 -0.17 -0.13 -14.69
C VAL A 411 0.53 0.05 -13.35
N PRO A 412 0.05 0.99 -12.50
CA PRO A 412 0.50 1.05 -11.11
C PRO A 412 0.07 -0.25 -10.39
N ARG A 413 0.98 -0.85 -9.61
CA ARG A 413 0.76 -2.15 -8.93
C ARG A 413 0.65 -3.37 -9.86
N SER A 414 1.50 -3.44 -10.88
CA SER A 414 1.65 -4.66 -11.66
C SER A 414 2.88 -5.46 -11.22
N VAL A 415 2.82 -6.78 -11.40
CA VAL A 415 3.95 -7.66 -11.14
C VAL A 415 4.18 -8.51 -12.40
N TYR A 416 5.43 -8.54 -12.85
CA TYR A 416 5.88 -9.45 -13.90
C TYR A 416 6.55 -10.66 -13.25
N THR A 417 6.04 -11.85 -13.55
CA THR A 417 6.58 -13.12 -13.07
C THR A 417 6.80 -14.07 -14.24
N SER A 418 7.87 -14.87 -14.16
CA SER A 418 8.03 -16.03 -15.04
C SER A 418 7.46 -17.26 -14.34
N GLY A 419 6.65 -18.04 -15.05
CA GLY A 419 6.02 -19.24 -14.53
C GLY A 419 7.02 -20.30 -14.06
N LYS A 420 8.22 -20.35 -14.65
CA LYS A 420 9.26 -21.31 -14.25
C LYS A 420 10.00 -20.89 -12.98
N SER A 421 10.22 -19.59 -12.79
CA SER A 421 10.94 -19.06 -11.62
C SER A 421 10.05 -18.87 -10.40
N SER A 422 8.73 -18.86 -10.60
CA SER A 422 7.74 -18.57 -9.57
C SER A 422 7.11 -19.86 -9.11
N SER A 423 7.30 -20.20 -7.84
CA SER A 423 6.60 -21.33 -7.21
C SER A 423 5.19 -20.91 -6.75
N ALA A 424 4.31 -21.86 -6.42
CA ALA A 424 3.02 -21.58 -5.77
C ALA A 424 3.17 -20.67 -4.56
N ALA A 425 4.24 -20.87 -3.79
CA ALA A 425 4.61 -20.05 -2.64
C ALA A 425 4.97 -18.60 -3.03
N GLY A 426 5.58 -18.37 -4.19
CA GLY A 426 5.86 -17.02 -4.69
C GLY A 426 4.66 -16.34 -5.35
N LEU A 427 3.75 -17.12 -5.95
CA LEU A 427 2.53 -16.61 -6.61
C LEU A 427 1.43 -16.28 -5.59
N THR A 428 1.20 -17.18 -4.63
CA THR A 428 0.25 -17.01 -3.52
C THR A 428 0.95 -16.56 -2.24
N ALA A 429 0.27 -16.53 -1.10
CA ALA A 429 0.92 -16.20 0.16
C ALA A 429 1.68 -17.39 0.76
N THR A 430 2.74 -17.08 1.52
CA THR A 430 3.47 -18.05 2.33
C THR A 430 3.33 -17.74 3.80
N VAL A 431 3.42 -18.78 4.62
CA VAL A 431 3.49 -18.62 6.07
C VAL A 431 4.95 -18.80 6.47
N ALA A 432 5.59 -17.72 6.91
CA ALA A 432 6.99 -17.67 7.30
C ALA A 432 7.12 -17.40 8.80
N LYS A 433 8.04 -18.09 9.47
CA LYS A 433 8.32 -17.85 10.89
C LYS A 433 9.26 -16.66 11.04
N GLU A 434 8.87 -15.66 11.83
CA GLU A 434 9.71 -14.50 12.10
C GLU A 434 10.80 -14.88 13.13
N PRO A 435 12.09 -14.56 12.88
CA PRO A 435 13.17 -14.95 13.77
C PRO A 435 13.19 -14.18 15.10
N GLU A 436 12.62 -12.97 15.16
CA GLU A 436 12.61 -12.16 16.37
C GLU A 436 11.52 -12.57 17.37
N THR A 437 10.30 -12.81 16.88
CA THR A 437 9.14 -13.16 17.72
C THR A 437 8.93 -14.67 17.83
N GLY A 438 9.41 -15.43 16.85
CA GLY A 438 9.12 -16.86 16.71
C GLY A 438 7.68 -17.14 16.26
N GLU A 439 6.92 -16.12 15.86
CA GLU A 439 5.54 -16.26 15.40
C GLU A 439 5.47 -16.52 13.90
N PHE A 440 4.37 -17.14 13.46
CA PHE A 440 4.11 -17.39 12.04
C PHE A 440 3.42 -16.17 11.43
N CYS A 441 4.12 -15.47 10.52
CA CYS A 441 3.57 -14.34 9.78
C CYS A 441 3.21 -14.78 8.35
N ILE A 442 2.21 -14.13 7.78
CA ILE A 442 1.86 -14.29 6.37
C ILE A 442 2.71 -13.32 5.56
N GLU A 443 3.35 -13.84 4.51
CA GLU A 443 4.09 -13.07 3.51
C GLU A 443 3.31 -13.09 2.20
N ALA A 444 2.98 -11.90 1.71
CA ALA A 444 2.21 -11.72 0.47
C ALA A 444 3.04 -12.14 -0.75
N GLY A 445 2.45 -12.94 -1.64
CA GLY A 445 3.05 -13.28 -2.93
C GLY A 445 2.66 -12.34 -4.06
N ALA A 446 3.12 -12.64 -5.27
CA ALA A 446 2.96 -11.81 -6.45
C ALA A 446 1.50 -11.46 -6.78
N LEU A 447 0.56 -12.40 -6.63
CA LEU A 447 -0.86 -12.13 -6.90
C LEU A 447 -1.48 -11.18 -5.89
N MET A 448 -1.04 -11.21 -4.62
CA MET A 448 -1.56 -10.31 -3.60
C MET A 448 -0.94 -8.91 -3.72
N LEU A 449 0.34 -8.83 -4.06
CA LEU A 449 1.03 -7.56 -4.32
C LEU A 449 0.45 -6.83 -5.53
N ALA A 450 -0.20 -7.56 -6.44
CA ALA A 450 -0.84 -7.01 -7.63
C ALA A 450 -2.33 -6.67 -7.43
N ASP A 451 -2.86 -6.58 -6.19
CA ASP A 451 -4.28 -6.28 -5.94
C ASP A 451 -4.73 -4.97 -6.62
N ASN A 452 -5.88 -5.02 -7.29
CA ASN A 452 -6.44 -4.02 -8.21
C ASN A 452 -5.56 -3.64 -9.42
N GLY A 453 -4.52 -4.44 -9.69
CA GLY A 453 -3.58 -4.29 -10.80
C GLY A 453 -3.64 -5.47 -11.77
N ILE A 454 -2.52 -5.66 -12.48
CA ILE A 454 -2.36 -6.73 -13.47
C ILE A 454 -1.16 -7.60 -13.09
N CYS A 455 -1.40 -8.91 -13.00
CA CYS A 455 -0.35 -9.91 -12.87
C CYS A 455 0.00 -10.45 -14.26
N CYS A 456 1.23 -10.18 -14.70
CA CYS A 456 1.75 -10.63 -15.98
C CYS A 456 2.56 -11.92 -15.77
N ILE A 457 2.09 -13.04 -16.32
CA ILE A 457 2.76 -14.34 -16.21
C ILE A 457 3.31 -14.76 -17.58
N ASP A 458 4.62 -14.91 -17.68
CA ASP A 458 5.29 -15.46 -18.86
C ASP A 458 5.50 -16.98 -18.72
N GLU A 459 5.60 -17.68 -19.85
CA GLU A 459 5.79 -19.15 -19.90
C GLU A 459 4.75 -19.93 -19.06
N PHE A 460 3.48 -19.56 -19.21
CA PHE A 460 2.37 -20.16 -18.46
C PHE A 460 2.26 -21.68 -18.68
N ASP A 461 2.70 -22.19 -19.84
CA ASP A 461 2.76 -23.62 -20.16
C ASP A 461 3.84 -24.40 -19.39
N LYS A 462 4.86 -23.71 -18.86
CA LYS A 462 5.97 -24.32 -18.11
C LYS A 462 5.76 -24.37 -16.61
N MET A 463 4.62 -23.87 -16.12
CA MET A 463 4.29 -23.93 -14.70
C MET A 463 3.91 -25.34 -14.25
N ASP A 464 4.30 -25.66 -13.02
CA ASP A 464 3.88 -26.89 -12.35
C ASP A 464 2.36 -26.89 -12.10
N VAL A 465 1.75 -28.08 -12.14
CA VAL A 465 0.30 -28.25 -11.91
C VAL A 465 -0.12 -27.76 -10.51
N ARG A 466 0.75 -27.83 -9.51
CA ARG A 466 0.47 -27.31 -8.14
C ARG A 466 0.26 -25.80 -8.15
N ASP A 467 1.05 -25.09 -8.96
CA ASP A 467 1.02 -23.64 -9.05
C ASP A 467 -0.20 -23.18 -9.86
N GLN A 468 -0.57 -23.95 -10.89
CA GLN A 468 -1.80 -23.76 -11.65
C GLN A 468 -3.07 -23.91 -10.79
N VAL A 469 -3.10 -24.88 -9.87
CA VAL A 469 -4.23 -25.07 -8.93
C VAL A 469 -4.39 -23.85 -8.01
N ALA A 470 -3.29 -23.23 -7.58
CA ALA A 470 -3.36 -22.06 -6.71
C ALA A 470 -3.97 -20.84 -7.44
N ILE A 471 -3.69 -20.70 -8.75
CA ILE A 471 -4.27 -19.65 -9.60
C ILE A 471 -5.77 -19.90 -9.85
N HIS A 472 -6.24 -21.16 -9.79
CA HIS A 472 -7.65 -21.46 -10.00
C HIS A 472 -8.57 -20.76 -9.01
N GLU A 473 -8.17 -20.67 -7.74
CA GLU A 473 -8.96 -20.01 -6.72
C GLU A 473 -9.00 -18.50 -6.98
N ALA A 474 -7.83 -17.90 -7.21
CA ALA A 474 -7.68 -16.48 -7.48
C ALA A 474 -8.46 -16.00 -8.72
N MET A 475 -8.47 -16.76 -9.83
CA MET A 475 -9.19 -16.37 -11.06
C MET A 475 -10.71 -16.40 -10.94
N GLU A 476 -11.26 -17.26 -10.08
CA GLU A 476 -12.71 -17.46 -9.95
C GLU A 476 -13.29 -16.61 -8.82
N GLN A 477 -12.71 -16.71 -7.63
CA GLN A 477 -13.23 -16.10 -6.41
C GLN A 477 -12.59 -14.74 -6.13
N GLN A 478 -11.48 -14.41 -6.80
CA GLN A 478 -10.67 -13.21 -6.52
C GLN A 478 -10.17 -13.15 -5.07
N THR A 479 -10.09 -14.31 -4.43
CA THR A 479 -9.59 -14.52 -3.08
C THR A 479 -8.76 -15.79 -3.05
N ILE A 480 -7.84 -15.87 -2.09
CA ILE A 480 -6.97 -17.02 -1.85
C ILE A 480 -7.12 -17.39 -0.38
N SER A 481 -7.54 -18.62 -0.11
CA SER A 481 -7.64 -19.18 1.23
C SER A 481 -6.39 -20.01 1.55
N ILE A 482 -5.79 -19.76 2.70
CA ILE A 482 -4.61 -20.49 3.16
C ILE A 482 -4.91 -21.04 4.55
N THR A 483 -4.79 -22.36 4.68
CA THR A 483 -4.85 -23.08 5.96
C THR A 483 -3.51 -23.76 6.18
N LYS A 484 -2.57 -23.07 6.82
CA LYS A 484 -1.21 -23.58 7.11
C LYS A 484 -0.75 -23.14 8.48
N ALA A 485 0.02 -24.00 9.16
CA ALA A 485 0.62 -23.72 10.48
C ALA A 485 -0.38 -23.21 11.54
N GLY A 486 -1.63 -23.70 11.52
CA GLY A 486 -2.68 -23.30 12.46
C GLY A 486 -3.38 -21.97 12.13
N ILE A 487 -2.97 -21.29 11.06
CA ILE A 487 -3.59 -20.06 10.58
C ILE A 487 -4.53 -20.39 9.42
N GLN A 488 -5.81 -20.04 9.58
CA GLN A 488 -6.80 -20.05 8.51
C GLN A 488 -7.09 -18.58 8.13
N ALA A 489 -6.54 -18.15 7.00
CA ALA A 489 -6.71 -16.78 6.52
C ALA A 489 -7.21 -16.77 5.07
N THR A 490 -8.12 -15.85 4.77
CA THR A 490 -8.56 -15.53 3.41
C THR A 490 -8.01 -14.18 3.01
N LEU A 491 -7.30 -14.14 1.88
CA LEU A 491 -6.62 -12.95 1.38
C LEU A 491 -7.25 -12.57 0.05
N ASN A 492 -7.42 -11.28 -0.19
CA ASN A 492 -8.01 -10.79 -1.43
C ASN A 492 -6.94 -10.71 -2.53
N ALA A 493 -7.30 -11.07 -3.76
CA ALA A 493 -6.44 -11.05 -4.93
C ALA A 493 -7.26 -10.62 -6.16
N ARG A 494 -7.79 -9.39 -6.13
CA ARG A 494 -8.57 -8.77 -7.21
C ARG A 494 -7.61 -8.33 -8.31
N THR A 495 -7.16 -9.28 -9.10
CA THR A 495 -6.14 -9.05 -10.13
C THR A 495 -6.62 -9.54 -11.48
N SER A 496 -6.33 -8.75 -12.51
CA SER A 496 -6.45 -9.23 -13.89
C SER A 496 -5.17 -9.99 -14.27
N ILE A 497 -5.32 -11.14 -14.91
CA ILE A 497 -4.19 -11.97 -15.33
C ILE A 497 -3.96 -11.80 -16.83
N LEU A 498 -2.73 -11.42 -17.18
CA LEU A 498 -2.21 -11.48 -18.54
C LEU A 498 -1.22 -12.64 -18.64
N ALA A 499 -1.60 -13.69 -19.35
CA ALA A 499 -0.76 -14.88 -19.52
C ALA A 499 -0.15 -14.93 -20.93
N ALA A 500 1.13 -15.26 -21.03
CA ALA A 500 1.74 -15.69 -22.28
C ALA A 500 2.07 -17.19 -22.23
N ALA A 501 1.68 -17.92 -23.27
CA ALA A 501 1.96 -19.34 -23.39
C ALA A 501 2.55 -19.66 -24.77
N ASN A 502 3.37 -20.71 -24.83
CA ASN A 502 3.90 -21.23 -26.09
C ASN A 502 3.18 -22.54 -26.46
N PRO A 503 3.02 -22.84 -27.77
CA PRO A 503 2.50 -24.12 -28.21
C PRO A 503 3.50 -25.24 -27.87
N THR A 504 2.98 -26.45 -27.65
CA THR A 504 3.76 -27.59 -27.18
C THR A 504 4.91 -27.98 -28.11
N GLY A 505 4.71 -27.85 -29.42
CA GLY A 505 5.72 -28.12 -30.44
C GLY A 505 6.61 -26.93 -30.80
N GLY A 506 6.49 -25.80 -30.10
CA GLY A 506 7.17 -24.55 -30.45
C GLY A 506 6.59 -23.84 -31.67
N ARG A 507 5.92 -24.54 -32.60
CA ARG A 507 5.11 -23.96 -33.67
C ARG A 507 3.65 -24.37 -33.55
N TYR A 508 2.76 -23.51 -34.03
CA TYR A 508 1.32 -23.77 -34.04
C TYR A 508 0.89 -24.66 -35.23
N ASP A 509 0.48 -25.90 -34.94
CA ASP A 509 -0.06 -26.82 -35.96
C ASP A 509 -1.53 -26.48 -36.29
N LYS A 510 -1.81 -25.93 -37.48
CA LYS A 510 -3.18 -25.62 -37.95
C LYS A 510 -4.07 -26.87 -38.14
N THR A 511 -3.48 -28.06 -38.19
CA THR A 511 -4.20 -29.33 -38.39
C THR A 511 -4.87 -29.87 -37.13
N LYS A 512 -4.36 -29.49 -35.96
CA LYS A 512 -4.87 -29.90 -34.65
C LYS A 512 -5.73 -28.78 -34.04
N PRO A 513 -6.75 -29.11 -33.25
CA PRO A 513 -7.50 -28.10 -32.53
C PRO A 513 -6.66 -27.50 -31.40
N LEU A 514 -6.99 -26.25 -31.04
CA LEU A 514 -6.29 -25.45 -30.03
C LEU A 514 -6.02 -26.20 -28.72
N LYS A 515 -6.98 -27.04 -28.27
CA LYS A 515 -6.89 -27.84 -27.05
C LYS A 515 -5.67 -28.78 -27.00
N TYR A 516 -5.26 -29.34 -28.14
CA TYR A 516 -4.09 -30.23 -28.19
C TYR A 516 -2.80 -29.47 -28.50
N ASN A 517 -2.90 -28.28 -29.11
CA ASN A 517 -1.73 -27.43 -29.38
C ASN A 517 -1.18 -26.77 -28.11
N VAL A 518 -2.03 -26.60 -27.10
CA VAL A 518 -1.68 -25.93 -25.85
C VAL A 518 -1.79 -26.94 -24.70
N ALA A 519 -0.73 -27.09 -23.90
CA ALA A 519 -0.69 -27.98 -22.74
C ALA A 519 -1.43 -27.42 -21.52
N LEU A 520 -2.63 -26.87 -21.72
CA LEU A 520 -3.43 -26.28 -20.64
C LEU A 520 -4.70 -27.08 -20.35
N PRO A 521 -5.04 -27.28 -19.07
CA PRO A 521 -6.31 -27.86 -18.69
C PRO A 521 -7.49 -27.04 -19.22
N PRO A 522 -8.59 -27.68 -19.69
CA PRO A 522 -9.77 -26.97 -20.19
C PRO A 522 -10.43 -26.10 -19.12
N ALA A 523 -10.25 -26.41 -17.84
CA ALA A 523 -10.75 -25.61 -16.73
C ALA A 523 -10.15 -24.19 -16.70
N ILE A 524 -8.86 -24.05 -17.01
CA ILE A 524 -8.15 -22.76 -17.06
C ILE A 524 -8.55 -21.98 -18.30
N LEU A 525 -8.58 -22.66 -19.47
CA LEU A 525 -8.97 -22.04 -20.72
C LEU A 525 -10.37 -21.43 -20.66
N SER A 526 -11.30 -22.06 -19.92
CA SER A 526 -12.65 -21.53 -19.69
C SER A 526 -12.70 -20.22 -18.89
N ARG A 527 -11.64 -19.92 -18.12
CA ARG A 527 -11.55 -18.79 -17.19
C ARG A 527 -10.80 -17.60 -17.78
N PHE A 528 -10.14 -17.81 -18.90
CA PHE A 528 -9.68 -16.73 -19.76
C PHE A 528 -10.86 -16.23 -20.59
N ASP A 529 -11.11 -14.94 -20.50
CA ASP A 529 -12.22 -14.29 -21.21
C ASP A 529 -11.83 -14.08 -22.68
N LEU A 530 -10.55 -13.79 -22.94
CA LEU A 530 -9.97 -13.66 -24.27
C LEU A 530 -8.75 -14.56 -24.44
N VAL A 531 -8.74 -15.33 -25.53
CA VAL A 531 -7.58 -16.14 -25.94
C VAL A 531 -7.21 -15.75 -27.36
N TYR A 532 -6.03 -15.17 -27.53
CA TYR A 532 -5.49 -14.82 -28.84
C TYR A 532 -4.34 -15.74 -29.20
N VAL A 533 -4.36 -16.25 -30.42
CA VAL A 533 -3.27 -17.05 -30.99
C VAL A 533 -2.57 -16.20 -32.04
N MET A 534 -1.29 -15.93 -31.81
CA MET A 534 -0.39 -15.33 -32.80
C MET A 534 0.27 -16.44 -33.59
N ILE A 535 0.04 -16.44 -34.90
CA ILE A 535 0.65 -17.39 -35.82
C ILE A 535 1.71 -16.62 -36.60
N ASP A 536 2.92 -17.17 -36.66
CA ASP A 536 4.01 -16.65 -37.47
C ASP A 536 3.95 -17.29 -38.87
N ASP A 537 3.25 -16.62 -39.79
CA ASP A 537 3.19 -17.01 -41.20
C ASP A 537 4.18 -16.11 -41.98
N PRO A 538 5.17 -16.68 -42.71
CA PRO A 538 6.17 -15.90 -43.43
C PRO A 538 5.52 -15.20 -44.63
N ASP A 539 5.49 -13.87 -44.61
CA ASP A 539 4.97 -13.05 -45.70
C ASP A 539 5.88 -11.84 -45.94
N ASP A 540 6.34 -11.70 -47.20
CA ASP A 540 7.37 -10.73 -47.57
C ASP A 540 6.97 -9.28 -47.29
N GLN A 541 5.68 -8.93 -47.43
CA GLN A 541 5.21 -7.56 -47.22
C GLN A 541 5.17 -7.22 -45.73
N THR A 542 4.57 -8.08 -44.92
CA THR A 542 4.51 -7.89 -43.47
C THR A 542 5.91 -7.92 -42.84
N ASP A 543 6.78 -8.82 -43.28
CA ASP A 543 8.17 -8.89 -42.83
C ASP A 543 8.97 -7.65 -43.21
N TYR A 544 8.77 -7.09 -44.41
CA TYR A 544 9.38 -5.82 -44.80
C TYR A 544 8.94 -4.68 -43.87
N HIS A 545 7.64 -4.59 -43.55
CA HIS A 545 7.13 -3.57 -42.63
C HIS A 545 7.66 -3.76 -41.20
N ILE A 546 7.73 -4.99 -40.71
CA ILE A 546 8.30 -5.33 -39.40
C ILE A 546 9.78 -4.94 -39.36
N ALA A 547 10.56 -5.33 -40.37
CA ALA A 547 11.98 -5.02 -40.46
C ALA A 547 12.22 -3.51 -40.53
N HIS A 548 11.45 -2.79 -41.37
CA HIS A 548 11.52 -1.34 -41.46
C HIS A 548 11.20 -0.67 -40.11
N HIS A 549 10.18 -1.15 -39.40
CA HIS A 549 9.82 -0.64 -38.07
C HIS A 549 10.93 -0.86 -37.06
N ILE A 550 11.49 -2.08 -36.98
CA ILE A 550 12.59 -2.41 -36.07
C ILE A 550 13.82 -1.54 -36.34
N VAL A 551 14.20 -1.39 -37.61
CA VAL A 551 15.33 -0.52 -38.01
C VAL A 551 15.06 0.93 -37.63
N THR A 552 13.84 1.42 -37.86
CA THR A 552 13.44 2.79 -37.52
C THR A 552 13.53 3.04 -36.00
N VAL A 553 13.05 2.11 -35.19
CA VAL A 553 13.15 2.16 -33.72
C VAL A 553 14.62 2.15 -33.27
N HIS A 554 15.48 1.35 -33.89
CA HIS A 554 16.91 1.32 -33.56
C HIS A 554 17.66 2.59 -33.99
N GLN A 555 17.31 3.19 -35.12
CA GLN A 555 17.98 4.38 -35.66
C GLN A 555 17.64 5.65 -34.89
N LYS A 556 16.35 5.90 -34.62
CA LYS A 556 15.86 7.17 -34.06
C LYS A 556 15.43 7.09 -32.60
N ARG A 557 15.48 5.91 -31.97
CA ARG A 557 15.06 5.61 -30.58
C ARG A 557 13.68 6.19 -30.22
N GLU A 558 13.64 7.44 -29.76
CA GLU A 558 12.44 8.11 -29.27
C GLU A 558 11.75 9.00 -30.32
N GLU A 559 12.48 9.54 -31.31
CA GLU A 559 11.91 10.41 -32.35
C GLU A 559 11.15 9.65 -33.45
N ALA A 560 11.33 8.32 -33.52
CA ALA A 560 10.67 7.47 -34.50
C ALA A 560 9.18 7.22 -34.20
N LEU A 561 8.77 7.38 -32.94
CA LEU A 561 7.49 6.93 -32.43
C LEU A 561 6.79 8.12 -31.78
N THR A 562 6.16 8.98 -32.58
CA THR A 562 5.18 9.95 -32.06
C THR A 562 3.78 9.33 -32.19
N PRO A 563 3.33 8.50 -31.22
CA PRO A 563 1.94 8.07 -31.19
C PRO A 563 1.02 9.30 -31.05
N ALA A 564 -0.23 9.14 -31.46
CA ALA A 564 -1.24 10.20 -31.34
C ALA A 564 -1.45 10.66 -29.89
N PHE A 565 -1.24 9.75 -28.92
CA PHE A 565 -1.35 10.04 -27.49
C PHE A 565 -0.09 9.64 -26.73
N THR A 566 0.32 10.50 -25.80
CA THR A 566 1.43 10.20 -24.89
C THR A 566 1.02 9.14 -23.86
N THR A 567 1.99 8.38 -23.36
CA THR A 567 1.74 7.37 -22.30
C THR A 567 1.19 7.99 -21.02
N ALA A 568 1.57 9.24 -20.70
CA ALA A 568 1.05 9.98 -19.56
C ALA A 568 -0.45 10.31 -19.71
N GLN A 569 -0.85 10.82 -20.89
CA GLN A 569 -2.25 11.06 -21.23
C GLN A 569 -3.07 9.77 -21.19
N LEU A 570 -2.52 8.67 -21.72
CA LEU A 570 -3.17 7.36 -21.70
C LEU A 570 -3.38 6.85 -20.27
N LYS A 571 -2.38 6.99 -19.38
CA LYS A 571 -2.52 6.64 -17.95
C LYS A 571 -3.61 7.46 -17.26
N ARG A 572 -3.67 8.77 -17.50
CA ARG A 572 -4.73 9.66 -16.97
C ARG A 572 -6.10 9.25 -17.48
N TYR A 573 -6.21 8.97 -18.78
CA TYR A 573 -7.47 8.53 -19.39
C TYR A 573 -7.97 7.20 -18.81
N ILE A 574 -7.08 6.21 -18.62
CA ILE A 574 -7.45 4.94 -17.97
C ILE A 574 -7.94 5.19 -16.54
N ALA A 575 -7.25 6.04 -15.77
CA ALA A 575 -7.66 6.37 -14.40
C ALA A 575 -9.05 7.00 -14.36
N TYR A 576 -9.35 7.92 -15.28
CA TYR A 576 -10.68 8.50 -15.45
C TYR A 576 -11.71 7.44 -15.88
N ALA A 577 -11.43 6.63 -16.89
CA ALA A 577 -12.38 5.65 -17.39
C ALA A 577 -12.73 4.54 -16.38
N LYS A 578 -11.83 4.24 -15.44
CA LYS A 578 -12.10 3.31 -14.34
C LYS A 578 -13.14 3.81 -13.33
N THR A 579 -13.34 5.13 -13.20
CA THR A 579 -14.39 5.69 -12.32
C THR A 579 -15.78 5.51 -12.90
N LEU A 580 -15.90 5.43 -14.24
CA LEU A 580 -17.17 5.24 -14.92
C LEU A 580 -17.76 3.84 -14.64
N LYS A 581 -19.01 3.80 -14.18
CA LYS A 581 -19.76 2.56 -13.90
C LYS A 581 -20.96 2.46 -14.85
N PRO A 582 -20.77 1.97 -16.11
CA PRO A 582 -21.86 1.87 -17.07
C PRO A 582 -22.92 0.86 -16.59
N LYS A 583 -24.20 1.18 -16.84
CA LYS A 583 -25.33 0.30 -16.56
C LYS A 583 -25.86 -0.29 -17.87
N LEU A 584 -26.26 -1.56 -17.81
CA LEU A 584 -26.85 -2.26 -18.96
C LEU A 584 -28.31 -1.82 -19.14
N ASN A 585 -28.66 -1.46 -20.37
CA ASN A 585 -30.04 -1.19 -20.77
C ASN A 585 -30.87 -2.46 -20.92
N ALA A 586 -32.19 -2.29 -20.90
CA ALA A 586 -33.13 -3.35 -21.23
C ALA A 586 -32.93 -3.87 -22.67
N GLU A 587 -32.74 -2.98 -23.65
CA GLU A 587 -32.52 -3.35 -25.07
C GLU A 587 -31.18 -4.09 -25.25
N ALA A 588 -30.10 -3.57 -24.67
CA ALA A 588 -28.79 -4.21 -24.70
C ALA A 588 -28.81 -5.61 -24.05
N ARG A 589 -29.61 -5.79 -22.99
CA ARG A 589 -29.80 -7.09 -22.35
C ARG A 589 -30.43 -8.10 -23.30
N GLU A 590 -31.45 -7.71 -24.06
CA GLU A 590 -32.09 -8.60 -25.04
C GLU A 590 -31.11 -8.98 -26.15
N LEU A 591 -30.37 -8.01 -26.68
CA LEU A 591 -29.35 -8.24 -27.71
C LEU A 591 -28.20 -9.15 -27.23
N LEU A 592 -27.79 -9.03 -25.97
CA LEU A 592 -26.79 -9.92 -25.36
C LEU A 592 -27.30 -11.37 -25.24
N VAL A 593 -28.58 -11.55 -24.90
CA VAL A 593 -29.19 -12.89 -24.83
C VAL A 593 -29.26 -13.50 -26.23
N ASP A 594 -29.72 -12.73 -27.22
CA ASP A 594 -29.83 -13.20 -28.61
C ASP A 594 -28.48 -13.55 -29.21
N SER A 595 -27.46 -12.69 -29.01
CA SER A 595 -26.09 -12.96 -29.46
C SER A 595 -25.48 -14.17 -28.78
N TYR A 596 -25.71 -14.37 -27.48
CA TYR A 596 -25.26 -15.58 -26.78
C TYR A 596 -25.95 -16.86 -27.29
N VAL A 597 -27.26 -16.81 -27.53
CA VAL A 597 -27.99 -17.94 -28.12
C VAL A 597 -27.49 -18.23 -29.53
N ALA A 598 -27.21 -17.21 -30.34
CA ALA A 598 -26.62 -17.37 -31.67
C ALA A 598 -25.24 -18.03 -31.61
N LEU A 599 -24.36 -17.59 -30.70
CA LEU A 599 -23.05 -18.20 -30.47
C LEU A 599 -23.18 -19.68 -30.09
N ARG A 600 -24.13 -20.03 -29.21
CA ARG A 600 -24.37 -21.42 -28.79
C ARG A 600 -24.98 -22.29 -29.89
N ARG A 601 -25.83 -21.73 -30.76
CA ARG A 601 -26.36 -22.42 -31.95
C ARG A 601 -25.24 -22.77 -32.92
N GLY A 602 -24.28 -21.85 -33.12
CA GLY A 602 -23.09 -22.09 -33.95
C GLY A 602 -22.19 -23.24 -33.46
N ASP A 603 -22.21 -23.53 -32.15
CA ASP A 603 -21.47 -24.64 -31.52
C ASP A 603 -22.19 -26.01 -31.70
N THR A 604 -23.52 -26.00 -31.90
CA THR A 604 -24.32 -27.24 -32.00
C THR A 604 -24.25 -27.88 -33.40
N ALA A 605 -23.76 -27.15 -34.41
CA ALA A 605 -23.65 -27.65 -35.77
C ALA A 605 -22.48 -28.67 -35.90
N PRO A 606 -22.76 -29.94 -36.25
CA PRO A 606 -21.72 -30.94 -36.44
C PRO A 606 -20.86 -30.57 -37.66
N GLY A 607 -19.57 -30.31 -37.45
CA GLY A 607 -18.62 -29.85 -38.48
C GLY A 607 -18.15 -28.41 -38.32
N SER A 608 -18.70 -27.68 -37.34
CA SER A 608 -18.17 -26.38 -36.93
C SER A 608 -16.78 -26.56 -36.30
N ARG A 609 -15.76 -25.90 -36.86
CA ARG A 609 -14.39 -25.84 -36.31
C ARG A 609 -14.30 -24.94 -35.07
N VAL A 610 -15.37 -24.83 -34.28
CA VAL A 610 -15.32 -24.07 -33.03
C VAL A 610 -14.50 -24.88 -32.04
N ALA A 611 -13.35 -24.32 -31.68
CA ALA A 611 -12.31 -24.99 -30.90
C ALA A 611 -12.70 -25.29 -29.44
N TYR A 612 -13.89 -24.86 -28.99
CA TYR A 612 -14.23 -24.75 -27.57
C TYR A 612 -15.73 -24.86 -27.27
N ARG A 613 -16.09 -25.48 -26.14
CA ARG A 613 -17.48 -25.60 -25.67
C ARG A 613 -17.94 -24.30 -25.03
N MET A 614 -18.99 -23.67 -25.55
CA MET A 614 -19.52 -22.43 -25.00
C MET A 614 -20.17 -22.66 -23.62
N THR A 615 -19.74 -21.91 -22.60
CA THR A 615 -20.25 -21.97 -21.22
C THR A 615 -20.80 -20.63 -20.77
N VAL A 616 -21.55 -20.63 -19.64
CA VAL A 616 -22.11 -19.40 -19.04
C VAL A 616 -21.02 -18.38 -18.68
N ARG A 617 -19.77 -18.81 -18.43
CA ARG A 617 -18.64 -17.91 -18.18
C ARG A 617 -18.34 -17.00 -19.37
N GLN A 618 -18.59 -17.47 -20.60
CA GLN A 618 -18.40 -16.65 -21.80
C GLN A 618 -19.49 -15.57 -21.91
N LEU A 619 -20.70 -15.82 -21.40
CA LEU A 619 -21.71 -14.77 -21.29
C LEU A 619 -21.29 -13.70 -20.28
N GLU A 620 -20.75 -14.10 -19.13
CA GLU A 620 -20.17 -13.14 -18.17
C GLU A 620 -19.01 -12.35 -18.76
N ALA A 621 -18.14 -13.00 -19.53
CA ALA A 621 -17.05 -12.36 -20.25
C ALA A 621 -17.57 -11.32 -21.26
N LEU A 622 -18.60 -11.66 -22.05
CA LEU A 622 -19.23 -10.73 -22.99
C LEU A 622 -19.78 -9.49 -22.28
N ILE A 623 -20.40 -9.67 -21.10
CA ILE A 623 -20.90 -8.56 -20.30
C ILE A 623 -19.74 -7.65 -19.85
N ARG A 624 -18.66 -8.23 -19.29
CA ARG A 624 -17.47 -7.48 -18.84
C ARG A 624 -16.81 -6.74 -19.99
N LEU A 625 -16.66 -7.38 -21.15
CA LEU A 625 -16.08 -6.77 -22.35
C LEU A 625 -16.94 -5.62 -22.86
N SER A 626 -18.26 -5.79 -22.86
CA SER A 626 -19.20 -4.71 -23.25
C SER A 626 -19.12 -3.53 -22.30
N GLU A 627 -19.03 -3.78 -20.99
CA GLU A 627 -18.83 -2.74 -19.98
C GLU A 627 -17.48 -2.02 -20.15
N ALA A 628 -16.39 -2.77 -20.43
CA ALA A 628 -15.06 -2.20 -20.66
C ALA A 628 -15.02 -1.36 -21.95
N ILE A 629 -15.69 -1.80 -23.02
CA ILE A 629 -15.84 -1.01 -24.26
C ILE A 629 -16.62 0.27 -23.96
N ALA A 630 -17.74 0.19 -23.22
CA ALA A 630 -18.53 1.36 -22.85
C ALA A 630 -17.73 2.37 -22.00
N ARG A 631 -16.85 1.89 -21.11
CA ARG A 631 -15.88 2.74 -20.39
C ARG A 631 -14.92 3.44 -21.35
N SER A 632 -14.47 2.75 -22.40
CA SER A 632 -13.54 3.29 -23.39
C SER A 632 -14.16 4.28 -24.38
N SER A 633 -15.46 4.17 -24.68
CA SER A 633 -16.16 5.13 -25.55
C SER A 633 -16.60 6.39 -24.78
N SER A 634 -16.51 6.38 -23.45
CA SER A 634 -16.81 7.51 -22.55
C SER A 634 -18.18 8.17 -22.79
N THR A 635 -19.16 7.40 -23.25
CA THR A 635 -20.56 7.83 -23.24
C THR A 635 -21.20 7.37 -21.92
N PRO A 636 -21.63 8.28 -21.03
CA PRO A 636 -22.72 7.98 -20.12
C PRO A 636 -24.02 8.03 -20.93
N CYS A 637 -24.08 7.22 -21.99
CA CYS A 637 -25.32 6.98 -22.71
C CYS A 637 -25.67 5.51 -22.55
N PRO A 638 -26.94 5.24 -22.26
CA PRO A 638 -27.47 3.89 -22.15
C PRO A 638 -27.20 3.19 -23.50
N LEU A 639 -26.47 2.06 -23.50
CA LEU A 639 -26.05 1.29 -24.70
C LEU A 639 -27.20 1.16 -25.72
N GLY A 640 -26.99 1.70 -26.93
CA GLY A 640 -27.91 1.61 -28.07
C GLY A 640 -27.20 1.09 -29.31
#